data_AF-A0A2U9SGT6-F1
#
_entry.id   AF-A0A2U9SGT6-F1
#
_cell.length_a   1.000
_cell.length_b   1.000
_cell.length_c   1.000
_cell.angle_alpha   90.00
_cell.angle_beta   90.00
_cell.angle_gamma   90.00
#
_symmetry.space_group_name_H-M   'P 1'
#
loop_
_entity.id
_entity.type
_entity.pdbx_description
1 polymer ?
#
loop_
_entity_poly.entity_id
_entity_poly.type
_entity_poly.pdbx_seq_one_letter_code
_entity_poly.pdbx_strand_id
1 'polypeptide(L)'
;MTTRRTGPRLALLNPIDPSHPIAERELALRMAQAIERMGWEAAILSRSSQLEAMDPDGVLCLHPQITAKLTRHPWLACYWNPPSLLMGVSNTARVHGEAFELTYDAYLVSGSKLEAHLAGLMAELERDPPYLPFHVSSPHSALTPNLGPHSRLFYVGSNWDGKRYPTLLRHLAEAGVLALHGTQARWSHLPEAYQGSLPFDGQSVIKTAHHWGMGLCLHLPQHRAYGVPNMRVFELAAAGAVIIADRHPFIEHWFADSVLYVDTSGGEEETAARILERVAWIHAHPAEARAMAVTAQSIFNRHLCLERLLEPLPGLLADLARRQSRPRSRPVHVGVLLPGAGDLAGRLERLARQKDEGGLSLTALIPDALLCAGNAQLVPASAGLAIRPLAEPAGLKALQAALSGIDALTILPEGIEWHQWHLAGLAAAAEPSGAAIAAGLWPILDELTGFPIDPAETLALPPPEDKRLPEGRRLARAWLRAGGFYCRTDRLDGLAVEGDDWLTLALTLPPALAEAGGLSLLPVPSLTLLRLPDPALTPMLRPWPGAQGMERHEQPPRLAGINDLDPDLAASVPFLWRPDDFERLPAGPLWLYGAGQGGELVHDGLPEAARARLRGFLDSRRQGEMLGLPLLRPGDLPPAEMAAATIIIAAQYVSDILLTLRRGSVAPAHILNAYPYIAACQELQATQQTSKCPRSEPNLGSN
;
A
#
# COMPACT_ATOMS: atom_id res chain seq x y z
N MET A 1 18.80 34.82 -18.26
CA MET A 1 19.79 34.56 -17.19
C MET A 1 19.25 33.43 -16.34
N THR A 2 19.63 32.19 -16.63
CA THR A 2 19.27 31.02 -15.83
C THR A 2 20.24 30.95 -14.65
N THR A 3 19.74 31.24 -13.45
CA THR A 3 20.45 30.98 -12.20
C THR A 3 20.80 29.49 -12.17
N ARG A 4 22.11 29.14 -12.09
CA ARG A 4 22.53 27.75 -11.92
C ARG A 4 21.93 27.23 -10.61
N ARG A 5 21.05 26.24 -10.69
CA ARG A 5 20.55 25.50 -9.53
C ARG A 5 21.74 24.89 -8.78
N THR A 6 21.72 24.97 -7.44
CA THR A 6 22.79 24.51 -6.55
C THR A 6 22.63 23.06 -6.08
N GLY A 7 21.56 22.36 -6.50
CA GLY A 7 21.32 20.95 -6.15
C GLY A 7 20.18 20.33 -6.96
N PRO A 8 19.87 19.05 -6.71
CA PRO A 8 18.83 18.32 -7.44
C PRO A 8 17.43 18.85 -7.14
N ARG A 9 16.54 18.62 -8.09
CA ARG A 9 15.09 18.75 -7.97
C ARG A 9 14.50 17.37 -7.66
N LEU A 10 13.97 17.17 -6.46
CA LEU A 10 13.47 15.88 -5.99
C LEU A 10 11.95 15.88 -5.85
N ALA A 11 11.30 14.86 -6.40
CA ALA A 11 9.90 14.58 -6.13
C ALA A 11 9.78 13.60 -4.97
N LEU A 12 8.96 13.93 -3.98
CA LEU A 12 8.56 13.05 -2.88
C LEU A 12 7.19 12.47 -3.24
N LEU A 13 7.17 11.26 -3.81
CA LEU A 13 5.93 10.62 -4.21
C LEU A 13 5.27 9.96 -3.01
N ASN A 14 4.18 10.58 -2.54
CA ASN A 14 3.29 10.02 -1.54
C ASN A 14 1.96 9.62 -2.21
N PRO A 15 1.71 8.31 -2.44
CA PRO A 15 0.52 7.85 -3.13
C PRO A 15 -0.74 7.85 -2.24
N ILE A 16 -0.66 8.37 -1.02
CA ILE A 16 -1.79 8.48 -0.10
C ILE A 16 -2.30 9.91 -0.11
N ASP A 17 -3.64 10.06 -0.08
CA ASP A 17 -4.31 11.37 -0.14
C ASP A 17 -3.67 12.38 0.85
N PRO A 18 -3.11 13.50 0.34
CA PRO A 18 -2.47 14.52 1.17
C PRO A 18 -3.45 15.23 2.13
N SER A 19 -4.76 15.08 1.96
CA SER A 19 -5.78 15.62 2.86
C SER A 19 -5.83 14.88 4.20
N HIS A 20 -5.38 13.63 4.26
CA HIS A 20 -5.42 12.81 5.46
C HIS A 20 -4.23 13.08 6.41
N PRO A 21 -4.46 13.26 7.73
CA PRO A 21 -3.40 13.47 8.72
C PRO A 21 -2.76 12.12 9.10
N ILE A 22 -1.96 11.56 8.19
CA ILE A 22 -1.28 10.28 8.37
C ILE A 22 0.24 10.45 8.51
N ALA A 23 0.88 9.46 9.10
CA ALA A 23 2.28 9.50 9.51
C ALA A 23 3.22 9.73 8.31
N GLU A 24 2.82 9.22 7.15
CA GLU A 24 3.46 9.31 5.85
C GLU A 24 3.50 10.75 5.32
N ARG A 25 2.43 11.51 5.53
CA ARG A 25 2.39 12.94 5.19
C ARG A 25 3.34 13.73 6.07
N GLU A 26 3.36 13.45 7.37
CA GLU A 26 4.29 14.08 8.31
C GLU A 26 5.76 13.80 7.91
N LEU A 27 6.06 12.58 7.44
CA LEU A 27 7.38 12.24 6.91
C LEU A 27 7.70 12.99 5.61
N ALA A 28 6.78 13.04 4.65
CA ALA A 28 6.97 13.75 3.38
C ALA A 28 7.27 15.24 3.61
N LEU A 29 6.56 15.89 4.55
CA LEU A 29 6.79 17.27 4.93
C LEU A 29 8.16 17.47 5.60
N ARG A 30 8.57 16.56 6.48
CA ARG A 30 9.92 16.57 7.07
C ARG A 30 11.01 16.43 6.02
N MET A 31 10.84 15.52 5.07
CA MET A 31 11.77 15.34 3.95
C MET A 31 11.86 16.59 3.08
N ALA A 32 10.72 17.20 2.72
CA ALA A 32 10.70 18.43 1.94
C ALA A 32 11.48 19.55 2.65
N GLN A 33 11.23 19.76 3.94
CA GLN A 33 11.94 20.75 4.74
C GLN A 33 13.46 20.49 4.80
N ALA A 34 13.88 19.24 4.95
CA ALA A 34 15.30 18.88 4.97
C ALA A 34 15.96 19.16 3.60
N ILE A 35 15.31 18.78 2.50
CA ILE A 35 15.78 19.03 1.13
C ILE A 35 15.91 20.54 0.88
N GLU A 36 14.91 21.35 1.26
CA GLU A 36 14.95 22.80 1.11
C GLU A 36 16.08 23.44 1.92
N ARG A 37 16.36 22.97 3.14
CA ARG A 37 17.49 23.44 3.97
C ARG A 37 18.85 23.12 3.36
N MET A 38 18.95 22.06 2.56
CA MET A 38 20.15 21.74 1.78
C MET A 38 20.31 22.63 0.53
N GLY A 39 19.35 23.52 0.26
CA GLY A 39 19.34 24.39 -0.92
C GLY A 39 18.91 23.67 -2.20
N TRP A 40 18.18 22.56 -2.05
CA TRP A 40 17.63 21.76 -3.14
C TRP A 40 16.14 22.07 -3.33
N GLU A 41 15.54 21.58 -4.41
CA GLU A 41 14.10 21.76 -4.66
C GLU A 41 13.35 20.47 -4.32
N ALA A 42 12.25 20.59 -3.58
CA ALA A 42 11.37 19.49 -3.25
C ALA A 42 9.93 19.79 -3.71
N ALA A 43 9.20 18.76 -4.13
CA ALA A 43 7.75 18.80 -4.21
C ALA A 43 7.16 17.48 -3.73
N ILE A 44 6.11 17.56 -2.92
CA ILE A 44 5.32 16.39 -2.51
C ILE A 44 4.23 16.19 -3.57
N LEU A 45 4.29 15.06 -4.26
CA LEU A 45 3.42 14.75 -5.39
C LEU A 45 2.71 13.41 -5.13
N SER A 46 1.57 13.19 -5.79
CA SER A 46 0.84 11.91 -5.70
C SER A 46 0.60 11.23 -7.05
N ARG A 47 0.92 11.90 -8.18
CA ARG A 47 0.58 11.40 -9.53
C ARG A 47 1.76 11.42 -10.49
N SER A 48 1.85 10.42 -11.39
CA SER A 48 2.83 10.43 -12.49
C SER A 48 2.74 11.66 -13.40
N SER A 49 1.55 12.16 -13.70
CA SER A 49 1.37 13.37 -14.50
C SER A 49 1.99 14.62 -13.85
N GLN A 50 1.97 14.68 -12.52
CA GLN A 50 2.65 15.74 -11.78
C GLN A 50 4.17 15.56 -11.81
N LEU A 51 4.67 14.31 -11.76
CA LEU A 51 6.08 14.01 -11.92
C LEU A 51 6.58 14.46 -13.30
N GLU A 52 5.85 14.13 -14.38
CA GLU A 52 6.18 14.58 -15.75
C GLU A 52 6.15 16.10 -15.88
N ALA A 53 5.17 16.78 -15.26
CA ALA A 53 5.12 18.25 -15.25
C ALA A 53 6.26 18.88 -14.43
N MET A 54 6.72 18.21 -13.38
CA MET A 54 7.83 18.63 -12.56
C MET A 54 9.19 18.35 -13.23
N ASP A 55 9.32 17.32 -14.04
CA ASP A 55 10.61 16.89 -14.64
C ASP A 55 11.74 16.82 -13.58
N PRO A 56 11.59 16.00 -12.50
CA PRO A 56 12.55 15.94 -11.41
C PRO A 56 13.84 15.18 -11.80
N ASP A 57 14.95 15.52 -11.14
CA ASP A 57 16.21 14.77 -11.24
C ASP A 57 16.11 13.37 -10.59
N GLY A 58 15.19 13.19 -9.65
CA GLY A 58 14.91 11.91 -9.00
C GLY A 58 13.58 11.90 -8.25
N VAL A 59 12.98 10.72 -8.14
CA VAL A 59 11.71 10.48 -7.46
C VAL A 59 11.95 9.57 -6.26
N LEU A 60 11.63 10.03 -5.06
CA LEU A 60 11.66 9.22 -3.84
C LEU A 60 10.24 8.70 -3.60
N CYS A 61 10.04 7.40 -3.82
CA CYS A 61 8.75 6.77 -3.62
C CYS A 61 8.62 6.27 -2.19
N LEU A 62 7.74 6.92 -1.41
CA LEU A 62 7.60 6.66 0.02
C LEU A 62 6.92 5.32 0.33
N HIS A 63 6.19 4.75 -0.64
CA HIS A 63 5.48 3.46 -0.51
C HIS A 63 5.71 2.57 -1.72
N PRO A 64 6.89 1.93 -1.84
CA PRO A 64 7.21 1.09 -2.98
C PRO A 64 6.38 -0.19 -3.11
N GLN A 65 5.59 -0.52 -2.09
CA GLN A 65 4.62 -1.60 -2.09
C GLN A 65 3.26 -1.22 -2.71
N ILE A 66 2.99 0.08 -2.90
CA ILE A 66 1.66 0.58 -3.30
C ILE A 66 1.66 1.06 -4.75
N THR A 67 2.79 1.55 -5.23
CA THR A 67 2.92 2.10 -6.59
C THR A 67 4.20 1.57 -7.23
N ALA A 68 4.20 1.38 -8.55
CA ALA A 68 5.40 1.03 -9.30
C ALA A 68 6.11 2.30 -9.81
N LYS A 69 7.27 2.15 -10.45
CA LYS A 69 7.92 3.23 -11.22
C LYS A 69 7.07 3.57 -12.44
N LEU A 70 6.66 4.82 -12.64
CA LEU A 70 5.67 5.16 -13.67
C LEU A 70 6.13 6.18 -14.72
N THR A 71 7.31 6.78 -14.53
CA THR A 71 7.84 7.82 -15.41
C THR A 71 9.29 7.57 -15.76
N ARG A 72 9.81 8.29 -16.77
CA ARG A 72 11.20 8.16 -17.26
C ARG A 72 12.28 8.47 -16.23
N HIS A 73 11.95 9.25 -15.21
CA HIS A 73 12.87 9.74 -14.20
C HIS A 73 13.51 8.58 -13.42
N PRO A 74 14.66 8.78 -12.74
CA PRO A 74 15.18 7.82 -11.77
C PRO A 74 14.25 7.72 -10.54
N TRP A 75 13.77 6.51 -10.22
CA TRP A 75 12.93 6.24 -9.04
C TRP A 75 13.70 5.46 -7.98
N LEU A 76 13.66 6.00 -6.76
CA LEU A 76 14.29 5.46 -5.58
C LEU A 76 13.20 4.94 -4.64
N ALA A 77 13.19 3.63 -4.38
CA ALA A 77 12.25 3.02 -3.44
C ALA A 77 12.67 3.29 -2.00
N CYS A 78 11.83 3.97 -1.23
CA CYS A 78 12.00 4.07 0.21
C CYS A 78 11.60 2.76 0.90
N TYR A 79 12.59 1.89 1.12
CA TYR A 79 12.42 0.52 1.57
C TYR A 79 12.55 0.39 3.09
N TRP A 80 11.48 0.76 3.79
CA TRP A 80 11.41 0.80 5.25
C TRP A 80 10.20 0.09 5.87
N ASN A 81 9.43 -0.63 5.06
CA ASN A 81 8.31 -1.44 5.55
C ASN A 81 8.76 -2.90 5.65
N PRO A 82 8.65 -3.55 6.83
CA PRO A 82 8.86 -4.98 6.95
C PRO A 82 7.97 -5.77 5.98
N PRO A 83 8.50 -6.72 5.18
CA PRO A 83 7.72 -7.54 4.25
C PRO A 83 6.55 -8.26 4.92
N SER A 84 6.70 -8.62 6.20
CA SER A 84 5.64 -9.24 7.00
C SER A 84 4.37 -8.38 7.13
N LEU A 85 4.45 -7.06 6.94
CA LEU A 85 3.27 -6.19 6.91
C LEU A 85 2.37 -6.48 5.70
N LEU A 86 2.94 -6.95 4.59
CA LEU A 86 2.19 -7.39 3.41
C LEU A 86 1.43 -8.70 3.64
N MET A 87 1.74 -9.49 4.68
CA MET A 87 0.98 -10.72 4.96
C MET A 87 -0.42 -10.45 5.50
N GLY A 88 -0.66 -9.26 6.07
CA GLY A 88 -1.97 -8.88 6.61
C GLY A 88 -2.95 -8.35 5.57
N VAL A 89 -2.51 -8.16 4.32
CA VAL A 89 -3.30 -7.54 3.24
C VAL A 89 -3.95 -8.62 2.36
N SER A 90 -4.81 -8.22 1.41
CA SER A 90 -5.38 -9.18 0.47
C SER A 90 -4.28 -9.87 -0.35
N ASN A 91 -4.50 -11.12 -0.76
CA ASN A 91 -3.52 -11.85 -1.58
C ASN A 91 -3.15 -11.07 -2.85
N THR A 92 -4.13 -10.42 -3.48
CA THR A 92 -3.91 -9.52 -4.62
C THR A 92 -2.97 -8.37 -4.29
N ALA A 93 -3.24 -7.62 -3.21
CA ALA A 93 -2.41 -6.48 -2.82
C ALA A 93 -0.99 -6.91 -2.41
N ARG A 94 -0.85 -8.06 -1.75
CA ARG A 94 0.46 -8.64 -1.41
C ARG A 94 1.26 -8.91 -2.67
N VAL A 95 0.64 -9.60 -3.63
CA VAL A 95 1.29 -10.00 -4.87
C VAL A 95 1.64 -8.79 -5.75
N HIS A 96 0.79 -7.77 -5.80
CA HIS A 96 1.13 -6.51 -6.50
C HIS A 96 2.26 -5.77 -5.82
N GLY A 97 2.21 -5.63 -4.50
CA GLY A 97 3.27 -4.94 -3.75
C GLY A 97 4.62 -5.62 -3.95
N GLU A 98 4.67 -6.94 -3.89
CA GLU A 98 5.87 -7.73 -4.20
C GLU A 98 6.40 -7.47 -5.62
N ALA A 99 5.53 -7.21 -6.61
CA ALA A 99 5.93 -6.89 -7.97
C ALA A 99 6.38 -5.42 -8.13
N PHE A 100 5.67 -4.48 -7.47
CA PHE A 100 5.96 -3.05 -7.53
C PHE A 100 7.33 -2.72 -6.96
N GLU A 101 7.70 -3.38 -5.85
CA GLU A 101 9.02 -3.28 -5.24
C GLU A 101 10.16 -3.59 -6.22
N LEU A 102 9.91 -4.35 -7.29
CA LEU A 102 10.92 -4.75 -8.27
C LEU A 102 11.14 -3.71 -9.38
N THR A 103 10.39 -2.62 -9.41
CA THR A 103 10.37 -1.69 -10.56
C THR A 103 11.36 -0.53 -10.46
N TYR A 104 12.08 -0.41 -9.34
CA TYR A 104 12.86 0.77 -8.99
C TYR A 104 14.31 0.72 -9.49
N ASP A 105 14.85 1.91 -9.79
CA ASP A 105 16.23 2.09 -10.25
C ASP A 105 17.24 1.94 -9.11
N ALA A 106 16.85 2.32 -7.89
CA ALA A 106 17.67 2.22 -6.69
C ALA A 106 16.79 2.11 -5.43
N TYR A 107 17.40 1.72 -4.31
CA TYR A 107 16.70 1.44 -3.06
C TYR A 107 17.30 2.20 -1.87
N LEU A 108 16.45 2.82 -1.07
CA LEU A 108 16.77 3.56 0.14
C LEU A 108 16.33 2.70 1.33
N VAL A 109 17.25 1.94 1.93
CA VAL A 109 16.92 0.76 2.75
C VAL A 109 17.10 1.01 4.24
N SER A 110 16.09 0.64 5.03
CA SER A 110 16.08 0.82 6.49
C SER A 110 16.55 -0.45 7.23
N GLY A 111 17.86 -0.69 7.22
CA GLY A 111 18.51 -1.73 8.03
C GLY A 111 18.90 -3.01 7.29
N SER A 112 19.85 -3.75 7.87
CA SER A 112 20.55 -4.85 7.21
C SER A 112 19.70 -6.07 6.89
N LYS A 113 18.62 -6.34 7.64
CA LYS A 113 17.71 -7.46 7.32
C LYS A 113 16.84 -7.16 6.11
N LEU A 114 16.40 -5.90 5.93
CA LEU A 114 15.71 -5.49 4.72
C LEU A 114 16.66 -5.49 3.52
N GLU A 115 17.91 -5.07 3.72
CA GLU A 115 18.95 -5.17 2.70
C GLU A 115 19.18 -6.62 2.28
N ALA A 116 19.32 -7.55 3.23
CA ALA A 116 19.48 -8.97 2.92
C ALA A 116 18.25 -9.56 2.22
N HIS A 117 17.04 -9.16 2.62
CA HIS A 117 15.82 -9.56 1.95
C HIS A 117 15.77 -9.07 0.51
N LEU A 118 16.04 -7.78 0.29
CA LEU A 118 16.11 -7.17 -1.04
C LEU A 118 17.20 -7.82 -1.90
N ALA A 119 18.39 -8.07 -1.35
CA ALA A 119 19.48 -8.74 -2.05
C ALA A 119 19.08 -10.17 -2.48
N GLY A 120 18.35 -10.89 -1.61
CA GLY A 120 17.75 -12.17 -1.96
C GLY A 120 16.80 -12.05 -3.16
N LEU A 121 15.85 -11.12 -3.10
CA LEU A 121 14.92 -10.87 -4.21
C LEU A 121 15.66 -10.50 -5.51
N MET A 122 16.65 -9.60 -5.45
CA MET A 122 17.37 -9.11 -6.62
C MET A 122 18.28 -10.19 -7.23
N ALA A 123 18.91 -11.03 -6.42
CA ALA A 123 19.72 -12.16 -6.89
C ALA A 123 18.88 -13.17 -7.69
N GLU A 124 17.64 -13.45 -7.27
CA GLU A 124 16.72 -14.32 -8.01
C GLU A 124 16.31 -13.77 -9.39
N LEU A 125 16.43 -12.45 -9.56
CA LEU A 125 16.09 -11.71 -10.76
C LEU A 125 17.31 -11.33 -11.59
N GLU A 126 18.51 -11.74 -11.15
CA GLU A 126 19.80 -11.36 -11.76
C GLU A 126 19.95 -9.82 -11.86
N ARG A 127 19.43 -9.10 -10.85
CA ARG A 127 19.53 -7.65 -10.73
C ARG A 127 20.50 -7.27 -9.62
N ASP A 128 21.18 -6.13 -9.82
CA ASP A 128 22.06 -5.53 -8.83
C ASP A 128 21.83 -3.99 -8.79
N PRO A 129 20.66 -3.55 -8.29
CA PRO A 129 20.38 -2.13 -8.18
C PRO A 129 21.20 -1.50 -7.04
N PRO A 130 21.72 -0.27 -7.22
CA PRO A 130 22.38 0.42 -6.13
C PRO A 130 21.40 0.69 -4.98
N TYR A 131 21.91 0.68 -3.76
CA TYR A 131 21.15 1.03 -2.58
C TYR A 131 21.94 1.92 -1.61
N LEU A 132 21.23 2.66 -0.78
CA LEU A 132 21.77 3.51 0.28
C LEU A 132 21.02 3.27 1.59
N PRO A 133 21.67 3.40 2.76
CA PRO A 133 20.97 3.37 4.04
C PRO A 133 20.04 4.59 4.15
N PHE A 134 18.77 4.35 4.49
CA PHE A 134 17.79 5.42 4.66
C PHE A 134 16.69 5.01 5.63
N HIS A 135 16.21 5.96 6.43
CA HIS A 135 15.24 5.72 7.49
C HIS A 135 14.11 6.76 7.43
N VAL A 136 13.01 6.44 8.10
CA VAL A 136 11.87 7.34 8.32
C VAL A 136 12.21 8.43 9.36
N SER A 137 13.24 9.21 9.06
CA SER A 137 13.93 10.09 10.00
C SER A 137 13.30 11.48 10.11
N SER A 138 13.96 12.35 10.87
CA SER A 138 13.58 13.75 11.09
C SER A 138 14.68 14.71 10.61
N PRO A 139 14.36 16.00 10.37
CA PRO A 139 15.36 17.00 10.01
C PRO A 139 16.37 17.24 11.15
N HIS A 140 17.53 17.77 10.81
CA HIS A 140 18.54 18.20 11.76
C HIS A 140 17.90 19.14 12.80
N SER A 141 18.23 18.91 14.07
CA SER A 141 17.68 19.68 15.17
C SER A 141 18.71 20.59 15.83
N ALA A 142 18.27 21.81 16.15
CA ALA A 142 18.99 22.76 16.99
C ALA A 142 18.32 22.94 18.37
N LEU A 143 17.34 22.11 18.71
CA LEU A 143 16.62 22.19 19.98
C LEU A 143 17.54 21.74 21.12
N THR A 144 17.67 22.56 22.17
CA THR A 144 18.45 22.18 23.35
C THR A 144 17.62 21.27 24.25
N PRO A 145 18.06 20.05 24.63
CA PRO A 145 17.30 19.15 25.49
C PRO A 145 16.67 19.82 26.73
N ASN A 146 15.38 19.59 26.97
CA ASN A 146 14.56 20.37 27.91
C ASN A 146 13.89 19.54 29.02
N LEU A 147 14.61 18.55 29.58
CA LEU A 147 14.11 17.76 30.71
C LEU A 147 13.85 18.63 31.95
N GLY A 148 12.64 18.61 32.51
CA GLY A 148 12.27 19.41 33.68
C GLY A 148 11.36 18.69 34.67
N PRO A 149 11.00 19.34 35.80
CA PRO A 149 10.15 18.73 36.83
C PRO A 149 8.75 18.33 36.35
N HIS A 150 8.26 18.94 35.27
CA HIS A 150 6.96 18.66 34.67
C HIS A 150 7.05 17.80 33.40
N SER A 151 8.22 17.23 33.11
CA SER A 151 8.38 16.36 31.96
C SER A 151 7.50 15.11 32.08
N ARG A 152 6.97 14.68 30.94
CA ARG A 152 6.11 13.48 30.80
C ARG A 152 6.54 12.70 29.57
N LEU A 153 6.15 11.43 29.50
CA LEU A 153 6.35 10.56 28.36
C LEU A 153 5.45 11.01 27.21
N PHE A 154 6.03 11.69 26.23
CA PHE A 154 5.37 11.92 24.96
C PHE A 154 5.09 10.61 24.22
N TYR A 155 3.84 10.41 23.82
CA TYR A 155 3.43 9.34 22.94
C TYR A 155 2.39 9.85 21.93
N VAL A 156 2.65 9.66 20.63
CA VAL A 156 1.74 10.06 19.56
C VAL A 156 1.41 8.88 18.66
N GLY A 157 0.14 8.70 18.29
CA GLY A 157 -0.25 7.68 17.32
C GLY A 157 -1.70 7.78 16.89
N SER A 158 -2.01 7.19 15.74
CA SER A 158 -3.39 7.08 15.23
C SER A 158 -4.22 6.02 15.96
N ASN A 159 -3.58 5.09 16.69
CA ASN A 159 -4.22 3.90 17.28
C ASN A 159 -5.18 3.23 16.28
N TRP A 160 -4.70 3.03 15.06
CA TRP A 160 -5.50 2.57 13.92
C TRP A 160 -6.07 1.16 14.14
N ASP A 161 -5.40 0.35 14.94
CA ASP A 161 -5.83 -0.99 15.39
C ASP A 161 -6.78 -0.94 16.61
N GLY A 162 -6.95 0.23 17.23
CA GLY A 162 -7.87 0.50 18.34
C GLY A 162 -7.49 -0.16 19.67
N LYS A 163 -6.38 -0.91 19.72
CA LYS A 163 -5.98 -1.77 20.85
C LYS A 163 -4.49 -1.68 21.14
N ARG A 164 -3.83 -0.57 20.81
CA ARG A 164 -2.39 -0.47 21.00
C ARG A 164 -2.04 -0.26 22.47
N TYR A 165 -1.59 -1.33 23.11
CA TYR A 165 -1.09 -1.35 24.49
C TYR A 165 -2.06 -0.78 25.55
N PRO A 166 -3.34 -1.20 25.58
CA PRO A 166 -4.37 -0.58 26.42
C PRO A 166 -4.04 -0.66 27.91
N THR A 167 -3.55 -1.79 28.41
CA THR A 167 -3.21 -1.97 29.81
C THR A 167 -1.97 -1.17 30.17
N LEU A 168 -0.94 -1.23 29.33
CA LEU A 168 0.31 -0.51 29.56
C LEU A 168 0.07 1.00 29.62
N LEU A 169 -0.60 1.57 28.61
CA LEU A 169 -0.84 3.01 28.54
C LEU A 169 -1.76 3.50 29.65
N ARG A 170 -2.73 2.69 30.08
CA ARG A 170 -3.57 2.98 31.25
C ARG A 170 -2.73 3.10 32.53
N HIS A 171 -1.83 2.16 32.79
CA HIS A 171 -0.96 2.24 33.97
C HIS A 171 -0.05 3.48 33.96
N LEU A 172 0.47 3.87 32.79
CA LEU A 172 1.26 5.09 32.67
C LEU A 172 0.40 6.37 32.83
N ALA A 173 -0.86 6.32 32.39
CA ALA A 173 -1.83 7.41 32.57
C ALA A 173 -2.20 7.58 34.05
N GLU A 174 -2.53 6.49 34.74
CA GLU A 174 -2.85 6.45 36.19
C GLU A 174 -1.69 6.98 37.04
N ALA A 175 -0.45 6.70 36.63
CA ALA A 175 0.75 7.23 37.29
C ALA A 175 1.02 8.73 36.98
N GLY A 176 0.24 9.37 36.10
CA GLY A 176 0.39 10.78 35.72
C GLY A 176 1.56 11.08 34.78
N VAL A 177 2.29 10.06 34.33
CA VAL A 177 3.55 10.24 33.57
C VAL A 177 3.35 10.28 32.06
N LEU A 178 2.18 9.90 31.52
CA LEU A 178 1.92 9.80 30.08
C LEU A 178 1.31 11.08 29.50
N ALA A 179 1.86 11.61 28.41
CA ALA A 179 1.29 12.68 27.60
C ALA A 179 0.94 12.17 26.19
N LEU A 180 -0.35 11.90 25.96
CA LEU A 180 -0.85 11.17 24.80
C LEU A 180 -1.45 12.10 23.75
N HIS A 181 -1.02 11.95 22.50
CA HIS A 181 -1.49 12.75 21.36
C HIS A 181 -2.04 11.86 20.23
N GLY A 182 -3.07 12.35 19.54
CA GLY A 182 -3.65 11.68 18.37
C GLY A 182 -5.13 11.98 18.18
N THR A 183 -5.87 11.09 17.50
CA THR A 183 -7.30 11.27 17.24
C THR A 183 -8.11 11.04 18.52
N GLN A 184 -8.87 12.04 18.98
CA GLN A 184 -9.63 11.99 20.23
C GLN A 184 -10.49 10.72 20.38
N ALA A 185 -11.25 10.37 19.34
CA ALA A 185 -12.13 9.20 19.36
C ALA A 185 -11.37 7.87 19.61
N ARG A 186 -10.11 7.78 19.17
CA ARG A 186 -9.27 6.58 19.31
C ARG A 186 -8.59 6.49 20.68
N TRP A 187 -8.58 7.58 21.44
CA TRP A 187 -7.93 7.70 22.75
C TRP A 187 -8.91 8.05 23.88
N SER A 188 -10.21 7.97 23.62
CA SER A 188 -11.28 8.32 24.57
C SER A 188 -11.25 7.52 25.88
N HIS A 189 -10.63 6.34 25.88
CA HIS A 189 -10.45 5.47 27.03
C HIS A 189 -9.30 5.90 27.97
N LEU A 190 -8.53 6.95 27.61
CA LEU A 190 -7.43 7.51 28.42
C LEU A 190 -7.56 9.05 28.56
N PRO A 191 -8.69 9.55 29.11
CA PRO A 191 -8.98 10.98 29.12
C PRO A 191 -7.98 11.80 29.95
N GLU A 192 -7.40 11.24 31.02
CA GLU A 192 -6.45 11.96 31.88
C GLU A 192 -5.06 12.15 31.22
N ALA A 193 -4.69 11.24 30.32
CA ALA A 193 -3.43 11.31 29.59
C ALA A 193 -3.55 12.08 28.26
N TYR A 194 -4.74 12.18 27.68
CA TYR A 194 -4.95 12.80 26.38
C TYR A 194 -4.65 14.31 26.40
N GLN A 195 -3.85 14.77 25.44
CA GLN A 195 -3.36 16.15 25.33
C GLN A 195 -3.77 16.83 24.01
N GLY A 196 -4.67 16.20 23.24
CA GLY A 196 -5.16 16.73 21.96
C GLY A 196 -4.59 16.05 20.73
N SER A 197 -5.06 16.49 19.57
CA SER A 197 -4.48 16.13 18.28
C SER A 197 -3.34 17.09 17.94
N LEU A 198 -2.40 16.62 17.12
CA LEU A 198 -1.32 17.43 16.60
C LEU A 198 -1.50 17.64 15.09
N PRO A 199 -1.19 18.83 14.57
CA PRO A 199 -1.12 19.01 13.13
C PRO A 199 0.10 18.23 12.60
N PHE A 200 -0.08 17.57 11.46
CA PHE A 200 1.00 16.92 10.72
C PHE A 200 1.56 17.92 9.70
N ASP A 201 2.38 18.86 10.20
CA ASP A 201 2.98 19.99 9.48
C ASP A 201 4.52 19.88 9.34
N GLY A 202 5.09 18.72 9.66
CA GLY A 202 6.52 18.41 9.61
C GLY A 202 7.33 18.90 10.82
N GLN A 203 6.71 19.57 11.80
CA GLN A 203 7.44 20.17 12.93
C GLN A 203 6.74 20.01 14.28
N SER A 204 5.40 19.97 14.31
CA SER A 204 4.62 20.04 15.54
C SER A 204 4.79 18.79 16.40
N VAL A 205 4.98 17.61 15.79
CA VAL A 205 5.30 16.38 16.52
C VAL A 205 6.61 16.53 17.31
N ILE A 206 7.67 17.04 16.67
CA ILE A 206 8.99 17.23 17.30
C ILE A 206 8.93 18.32 18.38
N LYS A 207 8.26 19.44 18.11
CA LYS A 207 8.10 20.54 19.09
C LYS A 207 7.33 20.10 20.33
N THR A 208 6.27 19.31 20.14
CA THR A 208 5.49 18.77 21.27
C THR A 208 6.29 17.74 22.04
N ALA A 209 7.01 16.83 21.38
CA ALA A 209 7.93 15.91 22.06
C ALA A 209 8.99 16.66 22.88
N HIS A 210 9.53 17.74 22.33
CA HIS A 210 10.51 18.60 22.99
C HIS A 210 9.92 19.29 24.23
N HIS A 211 8.67 19.77 24.15
CA HIS A 211 7.94 20.36 25.28
C HIS A 211 7.81 19.38 26.45
N TRP A 212 7.50 18.11 26.17
CA TRP A 212 7.34 17.11 27.23
C TRP A 212 8.66 16.58 27.79
N GLY A 213 9.77 16.68 27.05
CA GLY A 213 11.13 16.41 27.53
C GLY A 213 11.48 14.93 27.77
N MET A 214 10.49 14.04 27.81
CA MET A 214 10.68 12.58 27.76
C MET A 214 9.80 11.98 26.66
N GLY A 215 10.13 10.79 26.18
CA GLY A 215 9.35 10.12 25.14
C GLY A 215 9.40 8.60 25.21
N LEU A 216 8.31 7.99 24.77
CA LEU A 216 8.14 6.53 24.77
C LEU A 216 8.13 5.98 23.34
N CYS A 217 9.14 5.18 22.99
CA CYS A 217 9.28 4.53 21.68
C CYS A 217 9.03 3.02 21.79
N LEU A 218 7.88 2.55 21.27
CA LEU A 218 7.54 1.12 21.25
C LEU A 218 7.28 0.66 19.82
N HIS A 219 7.97 -0.39 19.39
CA HIS A 219 7.83 -0.96 18.05
C HIS A 219 6.75 -2.04 17.99
N LEU A 220 6.22 -2.28 16.80
CA LEU A 220 5.45 -3.50 16.55
C LEU A 220 6.42 -4.70 16.45
N PRO A 221 5.98 -5.93 16.75
CA PRO A 221 6.82 -7.13 16.64
C PRO A 221 7.50 -7.29 15.27
N GLN A 222 6.81 -6.94 14.18
CA GLN A 222 7.32 -6.99 12.81
C GLN A 222 8.53 -6.07 12.62
N HIS A 223 8.46 -4.83 13.14
CA HIS A 223 9.56 -3.87 13.09
C HIS A 223 10.78 -4.38 13.88
N ARG A 224 10.58 -4.92 15.09
CA ARG A 224 11.66 -5.54 15.87
C ARG A 224 12.29 -6.73 15.15
N ALA A 225 11.47 -7.62 14.59
CA ALA A 225 11.92 -8.83 13.91
C ALA A 225 12.86 -8.49 12.74
N TYR A 226 12.52 -7.45 11.96
CA TYR A 226 13.34 -6.98 10.84
C TYR A 226 14.38 -5.92 11.24
N GLY A 227 14.42 -5.48 12.50
CA GLY A 227 15.36 -4.44 12.96
C GLY A 227 15.12 -3.08 12.29
N VAL A 228 13.87 -2.79 11.91
CA VAL A 228 13.47 -1.58 11.18
C VAL A 228 12.91 -0.55 12.16
N PRO A 229 13.62 0.55 12.45
CA PRO A 229 13.14 1.54 13.40
C PRO A 229 11.88 2.24 12.89
N ASN A 230 10.99 2.61 13.82
CA ASN A 230 9.87 3.51 13.51
C ASN A 230 10.31 4.98 13.61
N MET A 231 9.44 5.90 13.16
CA MET A 231 9.75 7.35 13.16
C MET A 231 10.04 7.92 14.55
N ARG A 232 9.49 7.31 15.60
CA ARG A 232 9.44 7.91 16.93
C ARG A 232 10.81 8.05 17.57
N VAL A 233 11.73 7.11 17.34
CA VAL A 233 13.09 7.24 17.87
C VAL A 233 13.80 8.48 17.30
N PHE A 234 13.59 8.76 16.00
CA PHE A 234 14.17 9.92 15.33
C PHE A 234 13.49 11.23 15.76
N GLU A 235 12.17 11.22 15.93
CA GLU A 235 11.41 12.37 16.46
C GLU A 235 11.87 12.75 17.87
N LEU A 236 12.04 11.77 18.75
CA LEU A 236 12.48 11.99 20.13
C LEU A 236 13.94 12.44 20.22
N ALA A 237 14.82 11.86 19.40
CA ALA A 237 16.21 12.31 19.32
C ALA A 237 16.30 13.74 18.78
N ALA A 238 15.57 14.07 17.70
CA ALA A 238 15.47 15.43 17.19
C ALA A 238 14.91 16.39 18.24
N ALA A 239 13.92 15.98 19.02
CA ALA A 239 13.34 16.79 20.09
C ALA A 239 14.30 17.05 21.27
N GLY A 240 15.41 16.31 21.37
CA GLY A 240 16.28 16.35 22.54
C GLY A 240 15.57 15.81 23.79
N ALA A 241 14.66 14.85 23.62
CA ALA A 241 13.93 14.22 24.71
C ALA A 241 14.74 13.05 25.29
N VAL A 242 14.54 12.75 26.57
CA VAL A 242 15.01 11.48 27.15
C VAL A 242 14.16 10.34 26.59
N ILE A 243 14.82 9.35 25.98
CA ILE A 243 14.13 8.27 25.25
C ILE A 243 14.04 7.03 26.14
N ILE A 244 12.83 6.52 26.31
CA ILE A 244 12.57 5.17 26.81
C ILE A 244 12.08 4.34 25.64
N ALA A 245 12.76 3.23 25.33
CA ALA A 245 12.46 2.40 24.17
C ALA A 245 12.42 0.91 24.49
N ASP A 246 11.67 0.14 23.71
CA ASP A 246 11.83 -1.31 23.68
C ASP A 246 13.22 -1.70 23.15
N ARG A 247 13.71 -2.89 23.52
CA ARG A 247 14.96 -3.42 22.97
C ARG A 247 14.83 -3.68 21.47
N HIS A 248 15.45 -2.80 20.69
CA HIS A 248 15.40 -2.82 19.24
C HIS A 248 16.83 -2.80 18.66
N PRO A 249 17.21 -3.73 17.77
CA PRO A 249 18.59 -3.87 17.29
C PRO A 249 19.20 -2.58 16.71
N PHE A 250 18.41 -1.83 15.94
CA PHE A 250 18.85 -0.53 15.41
C PHE A 250 19.16 0.49 16.51
N ILE A 251 18.34 0.52 17.57
CA ILE A 251 18.48 1.51 18.64
C ILE A 251 19.69 1.16 19.51
N GLU A 252 19.85 -0.12 19.86
CA GLU A 252 21.03 -0.60 20.59
C GLU A 252 22.33 -0.34 19.83
N HIS A 253 22.31 -0.52 18.50
CA HIS A 253 23.48 -0.27 17.65
C HIS A 253 23.86 1.22 17.59
N TRP A 254 22.89 2.10 17.33
CA TRP A 254 23.18 3.52 17.10
C TRP A 254 23.26 4.34 18.37
N PHE A 255 22.34 4.14 19.30
CA PHE A 255 22.18 4.97 20.48
C PHE A 255 22.80 4.36 21.74
N ALA A 256 23.10 3.05 21.74
CA ALA A 256 23.81 2.38 22.82
C ALA A 256 23.26 2.79 24.21
N ASP A 257 24.10 3.31 25.11
CA ASP A 257 23.77 3.73 26.47
C ASP A 257 23.12 5.12 26.56
N SER A 258 22.86 5.81 25.45
CA SER A 258 22.15 7.10 25.44
C SER A 258 20.62 6.99 25.47
N VAL A 259 20.09 5.77 25.59
CA VAL A 259 18.64 5.44 25.62
C VAL A 259 18.37 4.48 26.77
N LEU A 260 17.21 4.61 27.42
CA LEU A 260 16.76 3.70 28.47
C LEU A 260 15.92 2.57 27.86
N TYR A 261 16.39 1.33 27.98
CA TYR A 261 15.70 0.18 27.41
C TYR A 261 14.75 -0.50 28.38
N VAL A 262 13.63 -0.98 27.83
CA VAL A 262 12.68 -1.87 28.50
C VAL A 262 12.52 -3.16 27.70
N ASP A 263 12.41 -4.27 28.44
CA ASP A 263 12.03 -5.55 27.86
C ASP A 263 10.51 -5.64 27.83
N THR A 264 9.96 -6.07 26.70
CA THR A 264 8.52 -6.17 26.46
C THR A 264 8.04 -7.62 26.40
N SER A 265 8.88 -8.62 26.69
CA SER A 265 8.50 -10.04 26.62
C SER A 265 7.52 -10.46 27.72
N GLY A 266 7.46 -9.71 28.82
CA GLY A 266 6.65 -9.99 30.01
C GLY A 266 5.18 -9.59 29.93
N GLY A 267 4.70 -9.11 28.77
CA GLY A 267 3.34 -8.56 28.63
C GLY A 267 3.24 -7.10 29.06
N GLU A 268 2.03 -6.53 28.96
CA GLU A 268 1.81 -5.08 29.09
C GLU A 268 2.01 -4.56 30.52
N GLU A 269 1.58 -5.30 31.53
CA GLU A 269 1.68 -4.96 32.95
C GLU A 269 3.13 -4.89 33.40
N GLU A 270 3.92 -5.92 33.08
CA GLU A 270 5.35 -5.95 33.43
C GLU A 270 6.11 -4.87 32.66
N THR A 271 5.76 -4.64 31.39
CA THR A 271 6.34 -3.56 30.60
C THR A 271 6.03 -2.19 31.22
N ALA A 272 4.81 -1.96 31.68
CA ALA A 272 4.42 -0.71 32.34
C ALA A 272 5.23 -0.49 33.63
N ALA A 273 5.38 -1.51 34.47
CA ALA A 273 6.18 -1.44 35.69
C ALA A 273 7.64 -1.05 35.38
N ARG A 274 8.27 -1.71 34.39
CA ARG A 274 9.64 -1.40 33.95
C ARG A 274 9.76 0.03 33.39
N ILE A 275 8.77 0.52 32.65
CA ILE A 275 8.75 1.90 32.16
C ILE A 275 8.68 2.88 33.35
N LEU A 276 7.82 2.62 34.34
CA LEU A 276 7.69 3.46 35.53
C LEU A 276 8.99 3.49 36.36
N GLU A 277 9.70 2.37 36.46
CA GLU A 277 11.04 2.33 37.07
C GLU A 277 12.04 3.23 36.32
N ARG A 278 12.02 3.23 34.98
CA ARG A 278 12.85 4.14 34.18
C ARG A 278 12.47 5.60 34.40
N VAL A 279 11.19 5.93 34.49
CA VAL A 279 10.73 7.30 34.80
C VAL A 279 11.19 7.73 36.19
N ALA A 280 11.04 6.87 37.20
CA ALA A 280 11.52 7.14 38.55
C ALA A 280 13.04 7.37 38.57
N TRP A 281 13.82 6.59 37.81
CA TRP A 281 15.26 6.80 37.67
C TRP A 281 15.59 8.15 37.05
N ILE A 282 14.89 8.57 35.98
CA ILE A 282 15.08 9.89 35.34
C ILE A 282 14.88 11.02 36.34
N HIS A 283 13.82 10.94 37.16
CA HIS A 283 13.53 11.95 38.17
C HIS A 283 14.59 11.99 39.29
N ALA A 284 15.17 10.84 39.65
CA ALA A 284 16.25 10.76 40.62
C ALA A 284 17.62 11.20 40.05
N HIS A 285 17.83 11.10 38.73
CA HIS A 285 19.11 11.38 38.06
C HIS A 285 18.96 12.35 36.86
N PRO A 286 18.41 13.56 37.07
CA PRO A 286 18.04 14.45 35.96
C PRO A 286 19.23 14.96 35.14
N ALA A 287 20.41 15.10 35.76
CA ALA A 287 21.63 15.53 35.05
C ALA A 287 22.13 14.45 34.08
N GLU A 288 22.16 13.19 34.53
CA GLU A 288 22.54 12.04 33.73
C GLU A 288 21.54 11.81 32.59
N ALA A 289 20.25 11.82 32.90
CA ALA A 289 19.20 11.68 31.89
C ALA A 289 19.26 12.79 30.83
N ARG A 290 19.56 14.04 31.20
CA ARG A 290 19.77 15.13 30.24
C ARG A 290 21.02 14.88 29.38
N ALA A 291 22.12 14.40 29.96
CA ALA A 291 23.33 14.07 29.21
C ALA A 291 23.09 12.94 28.20
N MET A 292 22.24 11.96 28.54
CA MET A 292 21.79 10.93 27.60
C MET A 292 21.03 11.53 26.42
N ALA A 293 20.08 12.42 26.66
CA ALA A 293 19.33 13.11 25.60
C ALA A 293 20.23 13.96 24.67
N VAL A 294 21.21 14.67 25.25
CA VAL A 294 22.23 15.41 24.47
C VAL A 294 23.03 14.46 23.58
N THR A 295 23.48 13.33 24.13
CA THR A 295 24.26 12.33 23.40
C THR A 295 23.45 11.70 22.27
N ALA A 296 22.20 11.31 22.55
CA ALA A 296 21.28 10.75 21.56
C ALA A 296 21.03 11.73 20.40
N GLN A 297 20.74 13.00 20.71
CA GLN A 297 20.55 14.03 19.70
C GLN A 297 21.83 14.28 18.88
N SER A 298 23.00 14.25 19.50
CA SER A 298 24.29 14.40 18.81
C SER A 298 24.52 13.26 17.81
N ILE A 299 24.31 12.02 18.21
CA ILE A 299 24.38 10.84 17.33
C ILE A 299 23.40 11.01 16.16
N PHE A 300 22.16 11.37 16.45
CA PHE A 300 21.13 11.61 15.46
C PHE A 300 21.54 12.68 14.43
N ASN A 301 21.94 13.88 14.87
CA ASN A 301 22.32 14.99 13.98
C ASN A 301 23.57 14.67 13.13
N ARG A 302 24.48 13.83 13.64
CA ARG A 302 25.71 13.46 12.93
C ARG A 302 25.50 12.39 11.87
N HIS A 303 24.56 11.47 12.09
CA HIS A 303 24.49 10.23 11.30
C HIS A 303 23.11 9.90 10.75
N LEU A 304 22.04 10.31 11.43
CA LEU A 304 20.70 9.79 11.19
C LEU A 304 19.69 10.83 10.74
N CYS A 305 19.96 12.14 10.85
CA CYS A 305 19.03 13.16 10.39
C CYS A 305 18.88 13.14 8.87
N LEU A 306 17.75 13.64 8.36
CA LEU A 306 17.41 13.57 6.95
C LEU A 306 18.47 14.20 6.05
N GLU A 307 19.06 15.33 6.43
CA GLU A 307 20.11 15.98 5.65
C GLU A 307 21.34 15.07 5.46
N ARG A 308 21.69 14.26 6.46
CA ARG A 308 22.78 13.28 6.38
C ARG A 308 22.42 12.08 5.51
N LEU A 309 21.18 11.61 5.59
CA LEU A 309 20.71 10.49 4.77
C LEU A 309 20.52 10.88 3.30
N LEU A 310 20.21 12.16 3.03
CA LEU A 310 20.01 12.69 1.67
C LEU A 310 21.35 13.09 1.00
N GLU A 311 22.39 13.42 1.77
CA GLU A 311 23.71 13.86 1.30
C GLU A 311 24.29 13.03 0.12
N PRO A 312 24.19 11.69 0.09
CA PRO A 312 24.75 10.88 -1.00
C PRO A 312 23.92 10.87 -2.30
N LEU A 313 22.68 11.36 -2.29
CA LEU A 313 21.74 11.23 -3.42
C LEU A 313 22.23 11.82 -4.75
N PRO A 314 22.86 13.00 -4.81
CA PRO A 314 23.33 13.56 -6.08
C PRO A 314 24.31 12.63 -6.82
N GLY A 315 25.19 11.94 -6.06
CA GLY A 315 26.12 10.96 -6.62
C GLY A 315 25.39 9.77 -7.23
N LEU A 316 24.44 9.21 -6.48
CA LEU A 316 23.59 8.11 -6.94
C LEU A 316 22.78 8.47 -8.20
N LEU A 317 22.14 9.64 -8.22
CA LEU A 317 21.37 10.10 -9.37
C LEU A 317 22.25 10.28 -10.61
N ALA A 318 23.44 10.84 -10.45
CA ALA A 318 24.40 10.97 -11.54
C ALA A 318 24.88 9.61 -12.07
N ASP A 319 25.07 8.61 -11.20
CA ASP A 319 25.37 7.23 -11.60
C ASP A 319 24.22 6.59 -12.38
N LEU A 320 22.97 6.76 -11.92
CA LEU A 320 21.79 6.24 -12.61
C LEU A 320 21.63 6.88 -14.00
N ALA A 321 21.78 8.20 -14.12
CA ALA A 321 21.73 8.90 -15.40
C ALA A 321 22.81 8.40 -16.38
N ARG A 322 24.04 8.15 -15.89
CA ARG A 322 25.13 7.56 -16.70
C ARG A 322 24.80 6.15 -17.19
N ARG A 323 24.16 5.32 -16.36
CA ARG A 323 23.74 3.96 -16.74
C ARG A 323 22.66 3.99 -17.81
N GLN A 324 21.70 4.92 -17.72
CA GLN A 324 20.61 5.08 -18.70
C GLN A 324 21.09 5.64 -20.04
N SER A 325 22.16 6.45 -20.05
CA SER A 325 22.67 7.14 -21.25
C SER A 325 23.64 6.30 -22.09
N ARG A 326 23.79 5.00 -21.85
CA ARG A 326 24.75 4.18 -22.60
C ARG A 326 24.31 4.04 -24.07
N PRO A 327 25.12 4.51 -25.04
CA PRO A 327 24.76 4.42 -26.45
C PRO A 327 24.74 2.95 -26.88
N ARG A 328 23.75 2.61 -27.71
CA ARG A 328 23.62 1.28 -28.31
C ARG A 328 24.83 0.94 -29.17
N SER A 329 25.16 -0.34 -29.20
CA SER A 329 26.29 -0.86 -29.99
C SER A 329 26.01 -0.94 -31.50
N ARG A 330 24.73 -1.06 -31.92
CA ARG A 330 24.35 -1.19 -33.34
C ARG A 330 22.90 -0.72 -33.63
N PRO A 331 22.56 -0.38 -34.89
CA PRO A 331 21.17 -0.29 -35.36
C PRO A 331 20.42 -1.62 -35.21
N VAL A 332 19.12 -1.57 -34.96
CA VAL A 332 18.26 -2.75 -34.74
C VAL A 332 16.88 -2.48 -35.33
N HIS A 333 16.39 -3.44 -36.12
CA HIS A 333 15.05 -3.45 -36.67
C HIS A 333 14.09 -4.21 -35.75
N VAL A 334 13.07 -3.52 -35.23
CA VAL A 334 12.13 -4.08 -34.26
C VAL A 334 10.73 -4.20 -34.86
N GLY A 335 10.17 -5.41 -34.77
CA GLY A 335 8.77 -5.72 -35.05
C GLY A 335 7.94 -5.46 -33.80
N VAL A 336 6.90 -4.65 -33.93
CA VAL A 336 5.99 -4.32 -32.82
C VAL A 336 4.65 -4.97 -33.09
N LEU A 337 4.34 -6.03 -32.34
CA LEU A 337 3.02 -6.66 -32.37
C LEU A 337 1.99 -5.72 -31.75
N LEU A 338 0.97 -5.36 -32.54
CA LEU A 338 -0.15 -4.52 -32.12
C LEU A 338 -1.44 -5.36 -32.05
N PRO A 339 -1.68 -6.10 -30.94
CA PRO A 339 -2.92 -6.86 -30.79
C PRO A 339 -4.08 -5.93 -30.40
N GLY A 340 -5.32 -6.34 -30.66
CA GLY A 340 -6.54 -5.63 -30.22
C GLY A 340 -7.05 -4.55 -31.18
N ALA A 341 -8.36 -4.31 -31.16
CA ALA A 341 -9.09 -3.49 -32.15
C ALA A 341 -9.30 -2.02 -31.76
N GLY A 342 -8.80 -1.56 -30.62
CA GLY A 342 -8.94 -0.17 -30.16
C GLY A 342 -8.21 0.87 -31.01
N ASP A 343 -7.82 1.97 -30.38
CA ASP A 343 -7.18 3.15 -31.02
C ASP A 343 -5.84 2.82 -31.71
N LEU A 344 -5.92 2.21 -32.90
CA LEU A 344 -4.79 1.80 -33.71
C LEU A 344 -4.02 3.00 -34.24
N ALA A 345 -4.73 4.07 -34.61
CA ALA A 345 -4.11 5.30 -35.12
C ALA A 345 -3.23 5.98 -34.07
N GLY A 346 -3.75 6.20 -32.85
CA GLY A 346 -2.95 6.77 -31.76
C GLY A 346 -1.81 5.86 -31.32
N ARG A 347 -1.99 4.53 -31.37
CA ARG A 347 -0.89 3.56 -31.12
C ARG A 347 0.21 3.64 -32.18
N LEU A 348 -0.14 3.75 -33.46
CA LEU A 348 0.83 3.93 -34.55
C LEU A 348 1.57 5.26 -34.46
N GLU A 349 0.87 6.33 -34.06
CA GLU A 349 1.49 7.63 -33.83
C GLU A 349 2.49 7.57 -32.67
N ARG A 350 2.11 6.97 -31.53
CA ARG A 350 3.01 6.74 -30.39
C ARG A 350 4.21 5.89 -30.77
N LEU A 351 4.00 4.83 -31.55
CA LEU A 351 5.07 3.97 -32.04
C LEU A 351 6.05 4.76 -32.94
N ALA A 352 5.55 5.63 -33.82
CA ALA A 352 6.40 6.47 -34.64
C ALA A 352 7.29 7.43 -33.82
N ARG A 353 6.83 7.86 -32.64
CA ARG A 353 7.60 8.69 -31.68
C ARG A 353 8.69 7.92 -30.92
N GLN A 354 8.70 6.58 -30.95
CA GLN A 354 9.75 5.76 -30.32
C GLN A 354 11.05 5.69 -31.14
N LYS A 355 11.07 6.24 -32.35
CA LYS A 355 12.30 6.29 -33.15
C LYS A 355 13.31 7.17 -32.44
N ASP A 356 14.52 6.66 -32.32
CA ASP A 356 15.66 7.44 -31.90
C ASP A 356 16.50 7.85 -33.12
N GLU A 357 17.26 8.93 -32.98
CA GLU A 357 18.28 9.33 -33.97
C GLU A 357 19.47 8.32 -34.01
N GLY A 358 19.44 7.28 -33.17
CA GLY A 358 20.54 6.36 -32.87
C GLY A 358 20.42 4.94 -33.43
N GLY A 359 19.45 4.63 -34.29
CA GLY A 359 19.41 3.39 -35.08
C GLY A 359 18.28 2.41 -34.81
N LEU A 360 17.15 2.83 -34.23
CA LEU A 360 15.91 2.03 -34.22
C LEU A 360 15.12 2.21 -35.52
N SER A 361 14.92 1.13 -36.27
CA SER A 361 13.87 1.04 -37.30
C SER A 361 12.72 0.17 -36.81
N LEU A 362 11.49 0.51 -37.20
CA LEU A 362 10.27 -0.08 -36.64
C LEU A 362 9.37 -0.61 -37.75
N THR A 363 8.82 -1.81 -37.53
CA THR A 363 7.72 -2.39 -38.32
C THR A 363 6.55 -2.71 -37.39
N ALA A 364 5.38 -2.14 -37.63
CA ALA A 364 4.14 -2.52 -36.95
C ALA A 364 3.60 -3.83 -37.54
N LEU A 365 3.41 -4.85 -36.70
CA LEU A 365 2.81 -6.14 -37.06
C LEU A 365 1.34 -6.11 -36.62
N ILE A 366 0.42 -6.10 -37.58
CA ILE A 366 -1.01 -5.83 -37.33
C ILE A 366 -1.85 -6.99 -37.87
N PRO A 367 -2.76 -7.58 -37.07
CA PRO A 367 -3.73 -8.58 -37.54
C PRO A 367 -4.51 -8.12 -38.78
N ASP A 368 -4.61 -8.98 -39.80
CA ASP A 368 -5.28 -8.66 -41.08
C ASP A 368 -6.74 -8.21 -40.89
N ALA A 369 -7.42 -8.82 -39.93
CA ALA A 369 -8.80 -8.47 -39.59
C ALA A 369 -8.95 -6.97 -39.21
N LEU A 370 -7.93 -6.36 -38.59
CA LEU A 370 -7.95 -4.96 -38.16
C LEU A 370 -7.66 -3.99 -39.31
N LEU A 371 -6.93 -4.44 -40.33
CA LEU A 371 -6.64 -3.65 -41.53
C LEU A 371 -7.84 -3.65 -42.49
N CYS A 372 -8.59 -4.74 -42.57
CA CYS A 372 -9.73 -4.92 -43.47
C CYS A 372 -11.03 -4.25 -42.98
N ALA A 373 -11.20 -4.00 -41.68
CA ALA A 373 -12.45 -3.51 -41.07
C ALA A 373 -12.76 -2.01 -41.29
N GLY A 374 -12.27 -1.37 -42.36
CA GLY A 374 -12.60 0.02 -42.71
C GLY A 374 -11.65 1.09 -42.16
N ASN A 375 -10.58 0.72 -41.47
CA ASN A 375 -9.53 1.65 -41.00
C ASN A 375 -8.53 2.09 -42.10
N ALA A 376 -8.83 1.83 -43.37
CA ALA A 376 -7.96 2.12 -44.51
C ALA A 376 -7.64 3.61 -44.72
N GLN A 377 -8.38 4.53 -44.08
CA GLN A 377 -8.12 5.98 -44.11
C GLN A 377 -7.27 6.50 -42.92
N LEU A 378 -6.90 5.66 -41.94
CA LEU A 378 -6.30 6.10 -40.66
C LEU A 378 -4.78 6.07 -40.59
N VAL A 379 -4.08 5.75 -41.68
CA VAL A 379 -2.61 5.84 -41.70
C VAL A 379 -2.23 7.08 -42.50
N PRO A 380 -2.14 8.30 -41.91
CA PRO A 380 -1.14 9.21 -42.43
C PRO A 380 0.15 8.41 -42.35
N ALA A 381 0.85 8.25 -43.48
CA ALA A 381 2.14 7.59 -43.53
C ALA A 381 3.03 8.20 -42.43
N SER A 382 3.06 7.56 -41.27
CA SER A 382 3.75 8.09 -40.10
C SER A 382 5.21 7.94 -40.44
N ALA A 383 5.81 9.07 -40.87
CA ALA A 383 7.03 9.12 -41.66
C ALA A 383 8.06 8.07 -41.18
N GLY A 384 8.29 7.05 -42.01
CA GLY A 384 9.30 5.99 -41.80
C GLY A 384 8.90 4.79 -40.93
N LEU A 385 7.62 4.55 -40.62
CA LEU A 385 7.17 3.30 -39.97
C LEU A 385 6.69 2.31 -41.04
N ALA A 386 7.23 1.10 -41.07
CA ALA A 386 6.72 0.04 -41.95
C ALA A 386 5.53 -0.67 -41.29
N ILE A 387 4.57 -1.14 -42.09
CA ILE A 387 3.42 -1.93 -41.61
C ILE A 387 3.46 -3.29 -42.29
N ARG A 388 3.28 -4.37 -41.53
CA ARG A 388 3.19 -5.74 -42.05
C ARG A 388 1.90 -6.43 -41.55
N PRO A 389 1.06 -6.93 -42.47
CA PRO A 389 -0.10 -7.76 -42.12
C PRO A 389 0.29 -9.05 -41.39
N LEU A 390 -0.55 -9.51 -40.45
CA LEU A 390 -0.42 -10.78 -39.74
C LEU A 390 -1.57 -11.71 -40.15
N ALA A 391 -1.20 -12.81 -40.78
CA ALA A 391 -2.14 -13.81 -41.30
C ALA A 391 -2.76 -14.66 -40.19
N GLU A 392 -4.04 -14.99 -40.33
CA GLU A 392 -4.73 -15.95 -39.46
C GLU A 392 -4.44 -17.42 -39.87
N PRO A 393 -4.48 -18.38 -38.92
CA PRO A 393 -4.76 -18.21 -37.49
C PRO A 393 -3.55 -17.67 -36.71
N ALA A 394 -3.81 -16.94 -35.63
CA ALA A 394 -2.79 -16.49 -34.69
C ALA A 394 -1.91 -17.67 -34.19
N GLY A 395 -0.59 -17.47 -34.18
CA GLY A 395 0.33 -18.49 -33.70
C GLY A 395 1.80 -18.14 -33.92
N LEU A 396 2.68 -18.86 -33.20
CA LEU A 396 4.12 -18.58 -33.21
C LEU A 396 4.74 -18.70 -34.61
N LYS A 397 4.31 -19.69 -35.42
CA LYS A 397 4.80 -19.88 -36.79
C LYS A 397 4.45 -18.68 -37.69
N ALA A 398 3.22 -18.18 -37.60
CA ALA A 398 2.79 -17.02 -38.36
C ALA A 398 3.55 -15.76 -37.91
N LEU A 399 3.76 -15.61 -36.60
CA LEU A 399 4.57 -14.53 -36.03
C LEU A 399 6.03 -14.57 -36.53
N GLN A 400 6.67 -15.74 -36.50
CA GLN A 400 8.05 -15.93 -36.99
C GLN A 400 8.17 -15.64 -38.48
N ALA A 401 7.19 -16.04 -39.30
CA ALA A 401 7.15 -15.69 -40.72
C ALA A 401 7.07 -14.16 -40.91
N ALA A 402 6.21 -13.50 -40.14
CA ALA A 402 6.08 -12.05 -40.16
C ALA A 402 7.30 -11.30 -39.58
N LEU A 403 8.16 -11.96 -38.83
CA LEU A 403 9.42 -11.42 -38.30
C LEU A 403 10.61 -11.62 -39.25
N SER A 404 10.42 -12.20 -40.44
CA SER A 404 11.50 -12.35 -41.41
C SER A 404 12.14 -11.00 -41.78
N GLY A 405 13.47 -10.89 -41.62
CA GLY A 405 14.23 -9.65 -41.80
C GLY A 405 14.10 -8.62 -40.68
N ILE A 406 13.59 -9.03 -39.51
CA ILE A 406 13.44 -8.21 -38.30
C ILE A 406 14.32 -8.83 -37.20
N ASP A 407 15.06 -7.99 -36.48
CA ASP A 407 16.04 -8.45 -35.47
C ASP A 407 15.40 -8.80 -34.13
N ALA A 408 14.31 -8.13 -33.77
CA ALA A 408 13.66 -8.27 -32.47
C ALA A 408 12.14 -8.06 -32.53
N LEU A 409 11.45 -8.63 -31.55
CA LEU A 409 10.02 -8.49 -31.31
C LEU A 409 9.78 -7.74 -29.99
N THR A 410 8.84 -6.83 -30.02
CA THR A 410 8.18 -6.26 -28.84
C THR A 410 6.67 -6.27 -29.05
N ILE A 411 5.91 -5.99 -27.99
CA ILE A 411 4.46 -6.02 -28.03
C ILE A 411 3.96 -4.72 -27.40
N LEU A 412 3.05 -4.03 -28.08
CA LEU A 412 2.34 -2.88 -27.51
C LEU A 412 0.85 -3.22 -27.50
N PRO A 413 0.28 -3.70 -26.37
CA PRO A 413 -1.15 -3.98 -26.25
C PRO A 413 -2.03 -2.73 -26.34
N GLU A 414 -3.34 -2.93 -26.44
CA GLU A 414 -4.32 -1.86 -26.29
C GLU A 414 -4.34 -1.29 -24.86
N GLY A 415 -4.67 0.00 -24.71
CA GLY A 415 -4.75 0.67 -23.39
C GLY A 415 -3.40 1.00 -22.76
N ILE A 416 -2.29 0.69 -23.44
CA ILE A 416 -0.92 0.89 -22.97
C ILE A 416 -0.26 2.03 -23.74
N GLU A 417 0.43 2.90 -23.02
CA GLU A 417 1.28 3.96 -23.56
C GLU A 417 2.75 3.75 -23.18
N TRP A 418 3.60 3.87 -24.18
CA TRP A 418 5.05 3.89 -24.03
C TRP A 418 5.55 5.32 -23.85
N HIS A 419 6.33 5.53 -22.80
CA HIS A 419 7.11 6.75 -22.63
C HIS A 419 8.12 6.93 -23.75
N GLN A 420 8.52 8.17 -24.01
CA GLN A 420 9.63 8.44 -24.94
C GLN A 420 10.86 7.64 -24.48
N TRP A 421 11.52 6.93 -25.41
CA TRP A 421 12.69 6.06 -25.18
C TRP A 421 12.43 4.70 -24.52
N HIS A 422 11.17 4.32 -24.26
CA HIS A 422 10.84 3.01 -23.68
C HIS A 422 11.46 1.85 -24.46
N LEU A 423 11.29 1.85 -25.78
CA LEU A 423 11.80 0.79 -26.63
C LEU A 423 13.34 0.78 -26.69
N ALA A 424 13.97 1.95 -26.70
CA ALA A 424 15.43 2.06 -26.64
C ALA A 424 15.97 1.47 -25.33
N GLY A 425 15.31 1.75 -24.20
CA GLY A 425 15.65 1.19 -22.89
C GLY A 425 15.52 -0.34 -22.84
N LEU A 426 14.41 -0.89 -23.35
CA LEU A 426 14.22 -2.34 -23.45
C LEU A 426 15.27 -3.00 -24.34
N ALA A 427 15.57 -2.40 -25.50
CA ALA A 427 16.54 -2.94 -26.43
C ALA A 427 17.96 -2.94 -25.86
N ALA A 428 18.40 -1.84 -25.23
CA ALA A 428 19.72 -1.73 -24.62
C ALA A 428 19.92 -2.77 -23.51
N ALA A 429 18.89 -2.99 -22.71
CA ALA A 429 18.95 -3.95 -21.63
C ALA A 429 18.81 -5.41 -22.06
N ALA A 430 18.27 -5.68 -23.24
CA ALA A 430 18.26 -7.01 -23.82
C ALA A 430 19.62 -7.38 -24.46
N GLU A 431 20.59 -6.46 -24.57
CA GLU A 431 21.91 -6.76 -25.15
C GLU A 431 22.62 -7.97 -24.50
N PRO A 432 22.63 -8.15 -23.16
CA PRO A 432 23.35 -9.25 -22.53
C PRO A 432 22.70 -10.64 -22.72
N SER A 433 21.37 -10.69 -22.71
CA SER A 433 20.59 -11.96 -22.63
C SER A 433 19.79 -12.27 -23.90
N GLY A 434 19.65 -11.29 -24.78
CA GLY A 434 18.80 -11.33 -25.97
C GLY A 434 17.31 -11.10 -25.66
N ALA A 435 16.92 -10.91 -24.40
CA ALA A 435 15.55 -10.61 -24.03
C ALA A 435 15.46 -9.77 -22.76
N ALA A 436 14.56 -8.81 -22.76
CA ALA A 436 14.29 -7.96 -21.61
C ALA A 436 12.80 -7.93 -21.31
N ILE A 437 12.47 -7.90 -20.02
CA ILE A 437 11.10 -7.63 -19.59
C ILE A 437 11.09 -6.58 -18.47
N ALA A 438 10.26 -5.58 -18.65
CA ALA A 438 9.89 -4.63 -17.61
C ALA A 438 8.57 -5.05 -16.93
N ALA A 439 8.47 -4.79 -15.64
CA ALA A 439 7.20 -4.91 -14.93
C ALA A 439 6.20 -3.88 -15.50
N GLY A 440 5.02 -4.34 -15.91
CA GLY A 440 3.98 -3.51 -16.51
C GLY A 440 2.74 -3.42 -15.63
N LEU A 441 2.02 -2.30 -15.74
CA LEU A 441 0.71 -2.13 -15.13
C LEU A 441 -0.38 -2.81 -15.96
N TRP A 442 -1.53 -3.07 -15.32
CA TRP A 442 -2.69 -3.76 -15.88
C TRP A 442 -3.92 -2.83 -15.62
N PRO A 443 -4.83 -2.52 -16.59
CA PRO A 443 -5.91 -1.50 -16.46
C PRO A 443 -7.06 -1.79 -15.47
N ILE A 444 -7.18 -1.16 -14.28
CA ILE A 444 -8.28 -1.40 -13.28
C ILE A 444 -9.63 -1.62 -13.97
N LEU A 445 -10.28 -2.73 -13.59
CA LEU A 445 -11.73 -2.76 -13.55
C LEU A 445 -12.12 -2.10 -12.24
N ASP A 446 -13.03 -1.13 -12.30
CA ASP A 446 -13.36 -0.05 -11.33
C ASP A 446 -13.49 -0.35 -9.82
N GLU A 447 -13.10 -1.50 -9.31
CA GLU A 447 -13.21 -1.83 -7.89
C GLU A 447 -12.01 -2.64 -7.38
N LEU A 448 -11.56 -2.29 -6.15
CA LEU A 448 -10.84 -3.11 -5.17
C LEU A 448 -9.32 -2.99 -5.06
N THR A 449 -8.90 -2.17 -4.10
CA THR A 449 -7.78 -2.52 -3.22
C THR A 449 -8.17 -2.12 -1.80
N GLY A 450 -8.15 -3.04 -0.83
CA GLY A 450 -8.45 -2.77 0.59
C GLY A 450 -7.40 -1.90 1.30
N PHE A 451 -6.84 -0.93 0.59
CA PHE A 451 -6.09 0.22 1.08
C PHE A 451 -6.78 1.46 0.53
N PRO A 452 -6.83 2.59 1.26
CA PRO A 452 -7.13 3.88 0.66
C PRO A 452 -5.94 4.27 -0.23
N ILE A 453 -5.87 3.68 -1.43
CA ILE A 453 -4.98 4.10 -2.51
C ILE A 453 -5.66 5.29 -3.20
N ASP A 454 -4.91 6.37 -3.43
CA ASP A 454 -5.42 7.61 -4.04
C ASP A 454 -6.08 7.32 -5.42
N PRO A 455 -7.28 7.87 -5.70
CA PRO A 455 -7.97 7.86 -7.01
C PRO A 455 -7.23 8.61 -8.15
N ALA A 456 -5.91 8.76 -8.05
CA ALA A 456 -5.08 9.60 -8.90
C ALA A 456 -4.45 8.91 -10.11
N GLU A 457 -4.20 7.61 -10.01
CA GLU A 457 -3.90 6.77 -11.16
C GLU A 457 -5.00 5.73 -11.22
N THR A 458 -5.86 5.86 -12.22
CA THR A 458 -7.13 5.15 -12.25
C THR A 458 -6.95 3.63 -12.47
N LEU A 459 -5.73 3.05 -12.43
CA LEU A 459 -5.46 1.73 -13.02
C LEU A 459 -4.25 0.90 -12.43
N ALA A 460 -4.52 -0.09 -11.58
CA ALA A 460 -3.83 -1.37 -11.29
C ALA A 460 -4.82 -2.59 -11.21
N LEU A 461 -4.82 -3.53 -12.17
CA LEU A 461 -5.77 -4.67 -12.23
C LEU A 461 -5.50 -5.77 -11.19
N PRO A 462 -6.54 -6.53 -10.82
CA PRO A 462 -6.41 -7.82 -10.14
C PRO A 462 -5.74 -8.92 -11.01
N PRO A 463 -5.25 -10.00 -10.36
CA PRO A 463 -4.77 -11.20 -11.03
C PRO A 463 -5.89 -11.89 -11.86
N PRO A 464 -5.52 -12.75 -12.83
CA PRO A 464 -6.51 -13.57 -13.53
C PRO A 464 -7.32 -14.40 -12.52
N GLU A 465 -8.65 -14.39 -12.65
CA GLU A 465 -9.57 -14.94 -11.64
C GLU A 465 -9.46 -16.46 -11.44
N ASP A 466 -8.80 -17.21 -12.35
CA ASP A 466 -9.03 -18.65 -12.39
C ASP A 466 -7.85 -19.54 -12.79
N LYS A 467 -6.61 -19.08 -12.62
CA LYS A 467 -5.46 -19.97 -12.74
C LYS A 467 -4.58 -19.83 -11.51
N ARG A 468 -4.66 -20.84 -10.62
CA ARG A 468 -3.60 -21.12 -9.65
C ARG A 468 -2.28 -21.01 -10.42
N LEU A 469 -1.48 -19.99 -10.12
CA LEU A 469 -0.09 -19.95 -10.56
C LEU A 469 0.49 -21.31 -10.12
N PRO A 470 0.93 -22.18 -11.05
CA PRO A 470 1.43 -23.50 -10.69
C PRO A 470 2.49 -23.37 -9.61
N GLU A 471 2.41 -24.21 -8.60
CA GLU A 471 3.38 -24.27 -7.51
C GLU A 471 4.78 -24.51 -8.13
N GLY A 472 5.65 -23.49 -8.08
CA GLY A 472 6.94 -23.47 -8.78
C GLY A 472 7.13 -22.32 -9.78
N ARG A 473 6.06 -21.67 -10.24
CA ARG A 473 6.18 -20.37 -10.95
C ARG A 473 6.43 -19.27 -9.92
N ARG A 474 7.66 -18.77 -9.82
CA ARG A 474 7.95 -17.64 -8.92
C ARG A 474 7.09 -16.44 -9.30
N LEU A 475 6.27 -15.99 -8.34
CA LEU A 475 5.34 -14.86 -8.43
C LEU A 475 5.99 -13.62 -9.05
N ALA A 476 7.24 -13.29 -8.73
CA ALA A 476 7.97 -12.15 -9.28
C ALA A 476 8.10 -12.15 -10.82
N ARG A 477 8.17 -13.32 -11.48
CA ARG A 477 8.26 -13.45 -12.94
C ARG A 477 6.89 -13.62 -13.61
N ALA A 478 5.83 -13.88 -12.85
CA ALA A 478 4.47 -14.08 -13.39
C ALA A 478 3.76 -12.77 -13.76
N TRP A 479 4.30 -11.63 -13.35
CA TRP A 479 3.77 -10.28 -13.64
C TRP A 479 4.50 -9.56 -14.77
N LEU A 480 5.36 -10.29 -15.49
CA LEU A 480 6.02 -9.85 -16.70
C LEU A 480 4.96 -9.70 -17.82
N ARG A 481 4.77 -8.47 -18.31
CA ARG A 481 3.68 -8.13 -19.25
C ARG A 481 4.20 -7.80 -20.65
N ALA A 482 3.35 -8.07 -21.64
CA ALA A 482 3.64 -7.86 -23.06
C ALA A 482 4.09 -6.43 -23.40
N GLY A 483 3.50 -5.40 -22.78
CA GLY A 483 3.91 -4.00 -23.04
C GLY A 483 5.34 -3.64 -22.60
N GLY A 484 5.91 -4.41 -21.68
CA GLY A 484 7.29 -4.28 -21.21
C GLY A 484 8.22 -5.32 -21.85
N PHE A 485 7.77 -6.04 -22.88
CA PHE A 485 8.49 -7.17 -23.46
C PHE A 485 9.37 -6.74 -24.63
N TYR A 486 10.58 -7.29 -24.67
CA TYR A 486 11.46 -7.24 -25.82
C TYR A 486 12.23 -8.55 -25.91
N CYS A 487 12.31 -9.14 -27.10
CA CYS A 487 13.20 -10.27 -27.33
C CYS A 487 13.77 -10.24 -28.74
N ARG A 488 14.97 -10.77 -28.92
CA ARG A 488 15.52 -11.07 -30.23
C ARG A 488 14.73 -12.22 -30.86
N THR A 489 14.62 -12.23 -32.17
CA THR A 489 13.76 -13.19 -32.88
C THR A 489 14.22 -14.64 -32.72
N ASP A 490 15.52 -14.88 -32.58
CA ASP A 490 16.12 -16.19 -32.28
C ASP A 490 15.67 -16.77 -30.91
N ARG A 491 15.26 -15.91 -29.97
CA ARG A 491 14.73 -16.34 -28.66
C ARG A 491 13.33 -16.94 -28.74
N LEU A 492 12.64 -16.80 -29.86
CA LEU A 492 11.33 -17.40 -30.09
C LEU A 492 11.42 -18.87 -30.52
N ASP A 493 12.59 -19.31 -30.96
CA ASP A 493 12.78 -20.67 -31.49
C ASP A 493 12.62 -21.73 -30.40
N GLY A 494 11.76 -22.71 -30.66
CA GLY A 494 11.49 -23.82 -29.74
C GLY A 494 10.57 -23.48 -28.57
N LEU A 495 10.04 -22.25 -28.47
CA LEU A 495 9.01 -21.92 -27.48
C LEU A 495 7.69 -22.63 -27.81
N ALA A 496 7.10 -23.27 -26.81
CA ALA A 496 5.77 -23.88 -26.92
C ALA A 496 4.72 -22.90 -26.37
N VAL A 497 4.16 -22.08 -27.27
CA VAL A 497 3.14 -21.06 -26.93
C VAL A 497 1.95 -21.21 -27.85
N GLU A 498 0.76 -21.32 -27.24
CA GLU A 498 -0.53 -21.36 -27.92
C GLU A 498 -1.35 -20.12 -27.54
N GLY A 499 -2.15 -19.63 -28.48
CA GLY A 499 -3.09 -18.54 -28.24
C GLY A 499 -4.22 -18.60 -29.27
N ASP A 500 -5.45 -18.47 -28.79
CA ASP A 500 -6.65 -18.50 -29.64
C ASP A 500 -6.74 -17.27 -30.57
N ASP A 501 -6.07 -16.18 -30.17
CA ASP A 501 -5.92 -14.96 -30.94
C ASP A 501 -4.54 -14.29 -30.70
N TRP A 502 -4.26 -13.22 -31.45
CA TRP A 502 -3.01 -12.46 -31.35
C TRP A 502 -2.79 -11.80 -30.00
N LEU A 503 -3.85 -11.45 -29.27
CA LEU A 503 -3.75 -10.87 -27.94
C LEU A 503 -3.32 -11.93 -26.93
N THR A 504 -3.95 -13.09 -26.95
CA THR A 504 -3.65 -14.24 -26.09
C THR A 504 -2.24 -14.75 -26.33
N LEU A 505 -1.80 -14.83 -27.60
CA LEU A 505 -0.41 -15.14 -27.94
C LEU A 505 0.56 -14.09 -27.36
N ALA A 506 0.25 -12.80 -27.54
CA ALA A 506 1.06 -11.71 -26.97
C ALA A 506 1.20 -11.81 -25.44
N LEU A 507 0.15 -12.18 -24.73
CA LEU A 507 0.15 -12.27 -23.27
C LEU A 507 0.89 -13.49 -22.73
N THR A 508 1.01 -14.55 -23.52
CA THR A 508 1.64 -15.82 -23.13
C THR A 508 3.12 -15.89 -23.48
N LEU A 509 3.59 -15.08 -24.43
CA LEU A 509 5.00 -15.01 -24.85
C LEU A 509 5.98 -14.59 -23.72
N PRO A 510 5.77 -13.49 -22.97
CA PRO A 510 6.72 -13.08 -21.92
C PRO A 510 6.89 -14.13 -20.81
N PRO A 511 5.81 -14.73 -20.26
CA PRO A 511 5.94 -15.82 -19.30
C PRO A 511 6.65 -17.06 -19.85
N ALA A 512 6.36 -17.47 -21.09
CA ALA A 512 7.01 -18.62 -21.72
C ALA A 512 8.51 -18.39 -21.91
N LEU A 513 8.91 -17.17 -22.30
CA LEU A 513 10.33 -16.81 -22.41
C LEU A 513 11.00 -16.79 -21.03
N ALA A 514 10.30 -16.35 -19.99
CA ALA A 514 10.76 -16.39 -18.59
C ALA A 514 11.03 -17.80 -18.08
N GLU A 515 10.23 -18.78 -18.50
CA GLU A 515 10.45 -20.20 -18.21
C GLU A 515 11.68 -20.76 -18.95
N ALA A 516 11.95 -20.30 -20.18
CA ALA A 516 13.13 -20.69 -20.95
C ALA A 516 14.47 -20.16 -20.39
N GLY A 517 14.44 -19.20 -19.46
CA GLY A 517 15.62 -18.65 -18.77
C GLY A 517 16.44 -17.64 -19.58
N GLY A 518 17.47 -17.04 -18.97
CA GLY A 518 18.35 -16.05 -19.61
C GLY A 518 17.60 -14.79 -20.08
N LEU A 519 17.07 -14.03 -19.11
CA LEU A 519 16.22 -12.86 -19.32
C LEU A 519 16.67 -11.72 -18.42
N SER A 520 16.76 -10.52 -18.98
CA SER A 520 17.09 -9.31 -18.22
C SER A 520 15.81 -8.65 -17.67
N LEU A 521 15.73 -8.48 -16.36
CA LEU A 521 14.63 -7.79 -15.70
C LEU A 521 15.04 -6.36 -15.34
N LEU A 522 14.18 -5.40 -15.66
CA LEU A 522 14.56 -3.99 -15.63
C LEU A 522 13.59 -3.09 -14.85
N PRO A 523 14.13 -1.99 -14.28
CA PRO A 523 13.35 -0.86 -13.83
C PRO A 523 13.06 0.11 -14.98
N VAL A 524 12.65 -0.38 -16.16
CA VAL A 524 12.13 0.53 -17.20
C VAL A 524 10.84 1.14 -16.65
N PRO A 525 10.54 2.42 -16.92
CA PRO A 525 9.26 3.02 -16.55
C PRO A 525 8.12 2.06 -16.82
N SER A 526 7.33 1.76 -15.77
CA SER A 526 6.07 1.05 -15.97
C SER A 526 5.21 1.91 -16.89
N LEU A 527 4.61 1.20 -17.82
CA LEU A 527 3.77 1.72 -18.89
C LEU A 527 2.71 2.66 -18.33
N THR A 528 2.42 3.77 -19.00
CA THR A 528 1.24 4.57 -18.66
C THR A 528 0.02 3.81 -19.16
N LEU A 529 -0.97 3.61 -18.30
CA LEU A 529 -2.25 3.10 -18.74
C LEU A 529 -3.13 4.26 -19.20
N LEU A 530 -3.60 4.18 -20.43
CA LEU A 530 -4.53 5.15 -20.98
C LEU A 530 -5.89 4.97 -20.33
N ARG A 531 -6.59 6.07 -20.05
CA ARG A 531 -8.05 6.01 -19.84
C ARG A 531 -8.64 5.32 -21.07
N LEU A 532 -9.18 4.11 -20.89
CA LEU A 532 -10.04 3.54 -21.91
C LEU A 532 -11.18 4.55 -22.15
N PRO A 533 -11.62 4.75 -23.41
CA PRO A 533 -12.83 5.53 -23.65
C PRO A 533 -13.92 4.95 -22.76
N ASP A 534 -14.65 5.85 -22.08
CA ASP A 534 -15.71 5.50 -21.14
C ASP A 534 -16.54 4.39 -21.78
N PRO A 535 -16.52 3.14 -21.27
CA PRO A 535 -17.51 2.19 -21.70
C PRO A 535 -18.81 2.86 -21.32
N ALA A 536 -19.67 3.17 -22.30
CA ALA A 536 -20.98 3.79 -22.10
C ALA A 536 -21.97 2.90 -21.31
N LEU A 537 -21.43 2.11 -20.38
CA LEU A 537 -21.97 1.11 -19.50
C LEU A 537 -21.07 1.05 -18.25
N THR A 538 -20.93 2.13 -17.49
CA THR A 538 -20.97 1.93 -16.04
C THR A 538 -22.34 1.34 -15.78
N PRO A 539 -22.49 0.08 -15.31
CA PRO A 539 -23.77 -0.32 -14.80
C PRO A 539 -24.04 0.64 -13.66
N MET A 540 -25.05 1.52 -13.79
CA MET A 540 -25.56 2.25 -12.64
C MET A 540 -25.75 1.21 -11.54
N LEU A 541 -24.99 1.36 -10.44
CA LEU A 541 -25.11 0.50 -9.27
C LEU A 541 -26.60 0.40 -8.95
N ARG A 542 -27.15 -0.81 -9.00
CA ARG A 542 -28.56 -1.00 -8.65
C ARG A 542 -28.70 -0.55 -7.20
N PRO A 543 -29.58 0.42 -6.90
CA PRO A 543 -29.87 0.77 -5.51
C PRO A 543 -30.34 -0.49 -4.79
N TRP A 544 -29.93 -0.65 -3.53
CA TRP A 544 -30.38 -1.76 -2.71
C TRP A 544 -31.92 -1.79 -2.65
N PRO A 545 -32.55 -2.96 -2.81
CA PRO A 545 -34.00 -3.07 -2.62
C PRO A 545 -34.34 -2.63 -1.19
N GLY A 546 -35.12 -1.55 -1.04
CA GLY A 546 -35.66 -1.13 0.26
C GLY A 546 -35.11 0.16 0.88
N ALA A 547 -34.36 1.01 0.16
CA ALA A 547 -34.00 2.34 0.67
C ALA A 547 -35.21 3.31 0.87
N GLN A 548 -36.43 2.89 0.50
CA GLN A 548 -37.66 3.61 0.77
C GLN A 548 -38.50 2.82 1.80
N GLY A 549 -38.62 3.32 3.03
CA GLY A 549 -39.66 2.80 3.93
C GLY A 549 -39.39 2.78 5.43
N MET A 550 -38.24 3.24 5.94
CA MET A 550 -38.10 3.49 7.38
C MET A 550 -37.93 4.99 7.62
N GLU A 551 -38.89 5.59 8.33
CA GLU A 551 -38.78 6.97 8.80
C GLU A 551 -37.46 7.16 9.54
N ARG A 552 -36.67 8.15 9.13
CA ARG A 552 -35.42 8.56 9.80
C ARG A 552 -35.77 9.16 11.16
N HIS A 553 -35.99 8.33 12.17
CA HIS A 553 -35.99 8.75 13.56
C HIS A 553 -34.56 8.61 14.10
N GLU A 554 -34.04 9.71 14.68
CA GLU A 554 -32.75 9.86 15.38
C GLU A 554 -31.52 9.14 14.81
N GLN A 555 -30.54 9.91 14.33
CA GLN A 555 -29.27 9.38 13.85
C GLN A 555 -28.48 8.69 14.99
N PRO A 556 -27.94 7.48 14.78
CA PRO A 556 -26.99 6.87 15.70
C PRO A 556 -25.72 7.71 15.78
N PRO A 557 -24.99 7.70 16.91
CA PRO A 557 -23.63 8.22 16.95
C PRO A 557 -22.85 7.51 15.84
N ARG A 558 -22.18 8.28 14.97
CA ARG A 558 -21.52 7.81 13.73
C ARG A 558 -20.60 6.61 14.02
N LEU A 559 -21.14 5.40 13.90
CA LEU A 559 -20.45 4.13 14.08
C LEU A 559 -20.88 3.19 12.96
N ALA A 560 -20.55 3.56 11.73
CA ALA A 560 -20.57 2.64 10.60
C ALA A 560 -19.22 1.91 10.58
N GLY A 561 -19.01 0.97 11.52
CA GLY A 561 -17.76 0.21 11.67
C GLY A 561 -16.53 1.06 11.99
N ILE A 562 -15.99 1.00 13.21
CA ILE A 562 -14.78 1.79 13.58
C ILE A 562 -13.57 1.44 12.67
N ASN A 563 -13.59 0.28 12.01
CA ASN A 563 -12.55 -0.20 11.11
C ASN A 563 -13.07 -0.41 9.67
N ASP A 564 -14.21 0.19 9.32
CA ASP A 564 -14.79 0.13 7.98
C ASP A 564 -14.03 1.06 7.03
N LEU A 565 -13.73 0.57 5.82
CA LEU A 565 -12.94 1.30 4.83
C LEU A 565 -13.78 2.31 4.03
N ASP A 566 -15.11 2.17 4.03
CA ASP A 566 -16.07 3.08 3.38
C ASP A 566 -17.31 3.30 4.28
N PRO A 567 -17.22 4.23 5.24
CA PRO A 567 -18.30 4.53 6.17
C PRO A 567 -19.58 5.05 5.52
N ASP A 568 -19.48 5.70 4.35
CA ASP A 568 -20.64 6.23 3.62
C ASP A 568 -21.41 5.09 2.94
N LEU A 569 -20.71 4.11 2.35
CA LEU A 569 -21.32 2.88 1.84
C LEU A 569 -21.92 2.04 2.98
N ALA A 570 -21.23 1.92 4.11
CA ALA A 570 -21.75 1.23 5.28
C ALA A 570 -23.00 1.90 5.88
N ALA A 571 -23.13 3.23 5.73
CA ALA A 571 -24.32 4.00 6.10
C ALA A 571 -25.44 3.98 5.04
N SER A 572 -25.19 3.42 3.85
CA SER A 572 -26.16 3.37 2.75
C SER A 572 -27.27 2.33 2.94
N VAL A 573 -27.14 1.44 3.91
CA VAL A 573 -28.13 0.41 4.27
C VAL A 573 -28.76 0.70 5.63
N PRO A 574 -30.00 0.26 5.91
CA PRO A 574 -30.62 0.44 7.21
C PRO A 574 -29.81 -0.23 8.32
N PHE A 575 -29.83 0.34 9.52
CA PHE A 575 -29.06 -0.15 10.66
C PHE A 575 -29.97 -0.69 11.78
N LEU A 576 -29.38 -1.51 12.64
CA LEU A 576 -29.95 -1.99 13.90
C LEU A 576 -29.06 -1.48 15.02
N TRP A 577 -29.64 -0.77 15.98
CA TRP A 577 -28.93 -0.15 17.10
C TRP A 577 -29.57 -0.47 18.45
N ARG A 578 -30.90 -0.56 18.51
CA ARG A 578 -31.66 -0.85 19.73
C ARG A 578 -32.25 -2.26 19.65
N PRO A 579 -32.46 -2.94 20.80
CA PRO A 579 -33.17 -4.22 20.83
C PRO A 579 -34.50 -4.20 20.06
N ASP A 580 -35.26 -3.11 20.18
CA ASP A 580 -36.55 -2.93 19.50
C ASP A 580 -36.45 -2.90 17.95
N ASP A 581 -35.27 -2.61 17.40
CA ASP A 581 -35.07 -2.61 15.94
C ASP A 581 -35.18 -4.04 15.37
N PHE A 582 -34.84 -5.05 16.17
CA PHE A 582 -34.93 -6.47 15.76
C PHE A 582 -36.39 -6.99 15.72
N GLU A 583 -37.34 -6.29 16.34
CA GLU A 583 -38.77 -6.62 16.25
C GLU A 583 -39.38 -6.25 14.89
N ARG A 584 -38.68 -5.39 14.13
CA ARG A 584 -39.15 -4.86 12.83
C ARG A 584 -38.46 -5.50 11.63
N LEU A 585 -37.79 -6.64 11.82
CA LEU A 585 -37.08 -7.33 10.76
C LEU A 585 -38.04 -7.77 9.63
N PRO A 586 -37.65 -7.61 8.34
CA PRO A 586 -38.44 -8.10 7.22
C PRO A 586 -38.68 -9.61 7.26
N ALA A 587 -39.81 -10.04 6.67
CA ALA A 587 -40.19 -11.46 6.53
C ALA A 587 -39.22 -12.25 5.61
N GLY A 588 -39.22 -13.60 5.68
CA GLY A 588 -38.31 -14.47 4.91
C GLY A 588 -37.24 -15.22 5.73
N PRO A 589 -36.29 -15.93 5.10
CA PRO A 589 -35.14 -16.54 5.78
C PRO A 589 -34.16 -15.48 6.30
N LEU A 590 -33.64 -15.68 7.51
CA LEU A 590 -32.66 -14.78 8.13
C LEU A 590 -31.26 -15.40 8.16
N TRP A 591 -30.23 -14.62 7.81
CA TRP A 591 -28.83 -15.01 7.88
C TRP A 591 -27.99 -13.94 8.59
N LEU A 592 -27.07 -14.36 9.47
CA LEU A 592 -26.12 -13.46 10.12
C LEU A 592 -24.77 -13.51 9.40
N TYR A 593 -24.35 -12.40 8.80
CA TYR A 593 -23.05 -12.29 8.14
C TYR A 593 -22.00 -11.80 9.14
N GLY A 594 -21.21 -12.74 9.68
CA GLY A 594 -20.18 -12.49 10.68
C GLY A 594 -20.15 -13.57 11.75
N ALA A 595 -19.26 -14.56 11.59
CA ALA A 595 -19.19 -15.72 12.48
C ALA A 595 -18.21 -15.55 13.67
N GLY A 596 -18.26 -14.41 14.35
CA GLY A 596 -17.41 -14.09 15.51
C GLY A 596 -18.22 -13.51 16.66
N GLN A 597 -17.55 -12.82 17.59
CA GLN A 597 -18.20 -12.23 18.77
C GLN A 597 -19.37 -11.28 18.41
N GLY A 598 -19.27 -10.55 17.31
CA GLY A 598 -20.39 -9.70 16.82
C GLY A 598 -21.62 -10.53 16.40
N GLY A 599 -21.39 -11.69 15.77
CA GLY A 599 -22.45 -12.63 15.41
C GLY A 599 -23.14 -13.24 16.62
N GLU A 600 -22.39 -13.56 17.67
CA GLU A 600 -22.92 -14.05 18.95
C GLU A 600 -23.80 -12.98 19.63
N LEU A 601 -23.30 -11.74 19.73
CA LEU A 601 -24.05 -10.63 20.31
C LEU A 601 -25.36 -10.36 19.57
N VAL A 602 -25.33 -10.37 18.23
CA VAL A 602 -26.53 -10.19 17.42
C VAL A 602 -27.48 -11.38 17.59
N HIS A 603 -26.98 -12.62 17.58
CA HIS A 603 -27.78 -13.82 17.81
C HIS A 603 -28.52 -13.78 19.16
N ASP A 604 -27.83 -13.36 20.22
CA ASP A 604 -28.39 -13.26 21.56
C ASP A 604 -29.43 -12.15 21.66
N GLY A 605 -29.22 -11.06 20.90
CA GLY A 605 -30.14 -9.93 20.77
C GLY A 605 -31.39 -10.20 19.92
N LEU A 606 -31.44 -11.27 19.11
CA LEU A 606 -32.60 -11.58 18.29
C LEU A 606 -33.81 -12.02 19.14
N PRO A 607 -35.02 -11.48 18.88
CA PRO A 607 -36.24 -11.97 19.51
C PRO A 607 -36.57 -13.38 19.04
N GLU A 608 -37.36 -14.12 19.82
CA GLU A 608 -37.68 -15.54 19.57
C GLU A 608 -38.26 -15.75 18.16
N ALA A 609 -39.15 -14.86 17.71
CA ALA A 609 -39.74 -14.91 16.38
C ALA A 609 -38.70 -14.74 15.25
N ALA A 610 -37.67 -13.92 15.45
CA ALA A 610 -36.59 -13.76 14.48
C ALA A 610 -35.60 -14.94 14.52
N ARG A 611 -35.29 -15.46 15.73
CA ARG A 611 -34.44 -16.62 15.93
C ARG A 611 -35.03 -17.88 15.29
N ALA A 612 -36.35 -18.05 15.31
CA ALA A 612 -37.04 -19.15 14.62
C ALA A 612 -36.87 -19.16 13.09
N ARG A 613 -36.52 -18.00 12.49
CA ARG A 613 -36.26 -17.86 11.05
C ARG A 613 -34.77 -17.86 10.70
N LEU A 614 -33.89 -17.86 11.72
CA LEU A 614 -32.45 -17.84 11.52
C LEU A 614 -32.01 -19.17 10.91
N ARG A 615 -31.45 -19.12 9.71
CA ARG A 615 -31.05 -20.28 8.92
C ARG A 615 -29.59 -20.64 9.14
N GLY A 616 -28.76 -19.66 9.48
CA GLY A 616 -27.35 -19.86 9.77
C GLY A 616 -26.52 -18.59 9.68
N PHE A 617 -25.22 -18.80 9.63
CA PHE A 617 -24.20 -17.76 9.55
C PHE A 617 -23.56 -17.73 8.17
N LEU A 618 -23.13 -16.55 7.75
CA LEU A 618 -22.31 -16.33 6.57
C LEU A 618 -20.93 -15.81 6.99
N ASP A 619 -19.88 -16.32 6.35
CA ASP A 619 -18.50 -15.84 6.48
C ASP A 619 -17.80 -15.94 5.12
N SER A 620 -17.03 -14.92 4.74
CA SER A 620 -16.39 -14.88 3.43
C SER A 620 -15.29 -15.94 3.26
N ARG A 621 -14.80 -16.54 4.36
CA ARG A 621 -13.64 -17.44 4.36
C ARG A 621 -13.97 -18.81 4.98
N ARG A 622 -14.75 -18.83 6.06
CA ARG A 622 -15.03 -20.03 6.86
C ARG A 622 -16.31 -20.74 6.40
N GLN A 623 -16.33 -22.06 6.62
CA GLN A 623 -17.49 -22.94 6.46
C GLN A 623 -17.53 -23.90 7.66
N GLY A 624 -18.69 -24.44 8.02
CA GLY A 624 -18.82 -25.39 9.13
C GLY A 624 -20.12 -25.18 9.89
N GLU A 625 -20.05 -25.15 11.22
CA GLU A 625 -21.18 -24.86 12.11
C GLU A 625 -20.82 -23.75 13.10
N MET A 626 -21.79 -22.93 13.45
CA MET A 626 -21.71 -21.92 14.51
C MET A 626 -23.01 -21.90 15.31
N LEU A 627 -22.91 -22.02 16.64
CA LEU A 627 -24.06 -22.11 17.55
C LEU A 627 -25.10 -23.19 17.13
N GLY A 628 -24.61 -24.31 16.59
CA GLY A 628 -25.47 -25.42 16.12
C GLY A 628 -26.21 -25.15 14.81
N LEU A 629 -25.86 -24.08 14.09
CA LEU A 629 -26.42 -23.70 12.80
C LEU A 629 -25.35 -23.73 11.71
N PRO A 630 -25.72 -23.92 10.43
CA PRO A 630 -24.76 -23.97 9.33
C PRO A 630 -24.03 -22.63 9.16
N LEU A 631 -22.72 -22.71 8.91
CA LEU A 631 -21.86 -21.61 8.52
C LEU A 631 -21.44 -21.81 7.06
N LEU A 632 -21.90 -20.92 6.18
CA LEU A 632 -21.68 -21.01 4.73
C LEU A 632 -20.94 -19.78 4.21
N ARG A 633 -20.37 -19.88 2.99
CA ARG A 633 -19.98 -18.68 2.25
C ARG A 633 -21.18 -18.16 1.48
N PRO A 634 -21.26 -16.84 1.18
CA PRO A 634 -22.40 -16.28 0.45
C PRO A 634 -22.66 -16.94 -0.91
N GLY A 635 -21.59 -17.34 -1.61
CA GLY A 635 -21.68 -18.02 -2.91
C GLY A 635 -22.19 -19.47 -2.83
N ASP A 636 -22.17 -20.07 -1.64
CA ASP A 636 -22.68 -21.43 -1.42
C ASP A 636 -24.18 -21.42 -1.06
N LEU A 637 -24.76 -20.26 -0.81
CA LEU A 637 -26.18 -20.13 -0.50
C LEU A 637 -27.01 -20.32 -1.78
N PRO A 638 -28.06 -21.18 -1.77
CA PRO A 638 -28.89 -21.40 -2.94
C PRO A 638 -29.46 -20.06 -3.48
N PRO A 639 -29.44 -19.80 -4.80
CA PRO A 639 -29.89 -18.52 -5.37
C PRO A 639 -31.31 -18.11 -4.96
N ALA A 640 -32.22 -19.06 -4.85
CA ALA A 640 -33.59 -18.80 -4.39
C ALA A 640 -33.66 -18.42 -2.90
N GLU A 641 -32.76 -18.99 -2.07
CA GLU A 641 -32.66 -18.66 -0.66
C GLU A 641 -32.00 -17.29 -0.47
N MET A 642 -30.96 -16.98 -1.25
CA MET A 642 -30.35 -15.65 -1.32
C MET A 642 -31.39 -14.60 -1.70
N ALA A 643 -32.15 -14.80 -2.80
CA ALA A 643 -33.17 -13.84 -3.26
C ALA A 643 -34.24 -13.50 -2.21
N ALA A 644 -34.54 -14.43 -1.31
CA ALA A 644 -35.53 -14.26 -0.25
C ALA A 644 -34.91 -13.81 1.09
N ALA A 645 -33.58 -13.82 1.22
CA ALA A 645 -32.90 -13.64 2.49
C ALA A 645 -32.92 -12.19 2.99
N THR A 646 -33.11 -12.06 4.30
CA THR A 646 -32.65 -10.91 5.06
C THR A 646 -31.27 -11.22 5.60
N ILE A 647 -30.26 -10.45 5.21
CA ILE A 647 -28.90 -10.58 5.71
C ILE A 647 -28.62 -9.47 6.72
N ILE A 648 -28.37 -9.85 7.97
CA ILE A 648 -27.90 -8.93 9.00
C ILE A 648 -26.37 -9.01 9.05
N ILE A 649 -25.70 -7.91 8.77
CA ILE A 649 -24.25 -7.80 8.86
C ILE A 649 -23.89 -7.61 10.34
N ALA A 650 -23.28 -8.64 10.92
CA ALA A 650 -22.86 -8.73 12.32
C ALA A 650 -21.33 -8.61 12.48
N ALA A 651 -20.72 -7.72 11.69
CA ALA A 651 -19.28 -7.50 11.65
C ALA A 651 -18.94 -6.01 11.43
N GLN A 652 -17.71 -5.64 11.76
CA GLN A 652 -17.22 -4.25 11.66
C GLN A 652 -16.78 -3.82 10.25
N TYR A 653 -16.76 -4.75 9.29
CA TYR A 653 -16.36 -4.53 7.89
C TYR A 653 -17.59 -4.55 6.99
N VAL A 654 -18.51 -3.63 7.23
CA VAL A 654 -19.84 -3.58 6.61
C VAL A 654 -19.72 -3.29 5.11
N SER A 655 -18.90 -2.33 4.70
CA SER A 655 -18.67 -2.01 3.27
C SER A 655 -18.12 -3.21 2.49
N ASP A 656 -17.11 -3.90 3.02
CA ASP A 656 -16.53 -5.09 2.40
C ASP A 656 -17.55 -6.23 2.24
N ILE A 657 -18.42 -6.41 3.24
CA ILE A 657 -19.49 -7.41 3.20
C ILE A 657 -20.57 -7.03 2.19
N LEU A 658 -20.97 -5.75 2.14
CA LEU A 658 -21.89 -5.22 1.14
C LEU A 658 -21.37 -5.46 -0.27
N LEU A 659 -20.09 -5.16 -0.53
CA LEU A 659 -19.43 -5.43 -1.80
C LEU A 659 -19.39 -6.93 -2.10
N THR A 660 -19.11 -7.77 -1.11
CA THR A 660 -19.12 -9.24 -1.29
C THR A 660 -20.51 -9.75 -1.69
N LEU A 661 -21.58 -9.22 -1.08
CA LEU A 661 -22.95 -9.59 -1.43
C LEU A 661 -23.36 -9.07 -2.82
N ARG A 662 -22.86 -7.90 -3.25
CA ARG A 662 -23.09 -7.36 -4.61
C ARG A 662 -22.45 -8.22 -5.71
N ARG A 663 -21.37 -8.93 -5.41
CA ARG A 663 -20.70 -9.85 -6.36
C ARG A 663 -21.47 -11.15 -6.57
N GLY A 664 -22.42 -11.48 -5.70
CA GLY A 664 -23.27 -12.65 -5.89
C GLY A 664 -24.14 -12.50 -7.14
N SER A 665 -24.42 -13.61 -7.83
CA SER A 665 -25.31 -13.62 -9.00
C SER A 665 -26.76 -13.24 -8.67
N VAL A 666 -27.12 -13.25 -7.38
CA VAL A 666 -28.43 -12.88 -6.83
C VAL A 666 -28.23 -12.02 -5.60
N ALA A 667 -28.91 -10.87 -5.54
CA ALA A 667 -28.90 -10.00 -4.37
C ALA A 667 -29.90 -10.48 -3.31
N PRO A 668 -29.60 -10.30 -2.01
CA PRO A 668 -30.57 -10.54 -0.95
C PRO A 668 -31.77 -9.60 -1.01
N ALA A 669 -32.91 -10.04 -0.48
CA ALA A 669 -34.12 -9.22 -0.39
C ALA A 669 -33.88 -7.99 0.48
N HIS A 670 -33.17 -8.15 1.59
CA HIS A 670 -32.87 -7.09 2.54
C HIS A 670 -31.46 -7.24 3.12
N ILE A 671 -30.80 -6.11 3.36
CA ILE A 671 -29.53 -6.05 4.08
C ILE A 671 -29.64 -5.03 5.21
N LEU A 672 -29.17 -5.42 6.39
CA LEU A 672 -29.23 -4.60 7.60
C LEU A 672 -27.85 -4.56 8.27
N ASN A 673 -27.43 -3.39 8.74
CA ASN A 673 -26.17 -3.20 9.45
C ASN A 673 -26.38 -3.24 10.97
N ALA A 674 -25.96 -4.31 11.64
CA ALA A 674 -26.09 -4.45 13.10
C ALA A 674 -24.84 -4.01 13.88
N TYR A 675 -23.83 -3.43 13.23
CA TYR A 675 -22.64 -2.97 13.93
C TYR A 675 -22.92 -1.92 15.02
N PRO A 676 -23.81 -0.93 14.81
CA PRO A 676 -24.16 0.01 15.89
C PRO A 676 -24.70 -0.67 17.16
N TYR A 677 -25.51 -1.73 17.00
CA TYR A 677 -25.97 -2.56 18.12
C TYR A 677 -24.82 -3.29 18.81
N ILE A 678 -23.91 -3.91 18.04
CA ILE A 678 -22.72 -4.60 18.56
C ILE A 678 -21.86 -3.64 19.39
N ALA A 679 -21.59 -2.44 18.87
CA ALA A 679 -20.81 -1.42 19.56
C ALA A 679 -21.47 -1.00 20.88
N ALA A 680 -22.79 -0.76 20.87
CA ALA A 680 -23.53 -0.41 22.09
C ALA A 680 -23.50 -1.53 23.15
N CYS A 681 -23.65 -2.79 22.74
CA CYS A 681 -23.55 -3.93 23.66
C CYS A 681 -22.15 -4.05 24.28
N GLN A 682 -21.10 -3.84 23.49
CA GLN A 682 -19.71 -3.89 23.96
C GLN A 682 -19.40 -2.76 24.95
N GLU A 683 -19.90 -1.54 24.71
CA GLU A 683 -19.79 -0.41 25.64
C GLU A 683 -20.49 -0.68 26.98
N LEU A 684 -21.68 -1.27 26.94
CA LEU A 684 -22.42 -1.67 28.16
C LEU A 684 -21.69 -2.76 28.94
N GLN A 685 -21.15 -3.77 28.26
CA GLN A 685 -20.37 -4.84 28.90
C GLN A 685 -19.09 -4.30 29.56
N ALA A 686 -18.40 -3.36 28.91
CA ALA A 686 -17.24 -2.68 29.48
C ALA A 686 -17.60 -1.89 30.76
N THR A 687 -18.73 -1.18 30.73
CA THR A 687 -19.22 -0.37 31.87
C THR A 687 -19.69 -1.24 33.05
N GLN A 688 -20.24 -2.43 32.78
CA GLN A 688 -20.65 -3.37 33.82
C GLN A 688 -19.48 -4.14 34.44
N GLN A 689 -18.43 -4.42 33.67
CA GLN A 689 -17.19 -5.02 34.20
C GLN A 689 -16.44 -4.06 35.12
N THR A 690 -16.43 -2.76 34.84
CA THR A 690 -15.87 -1.74 35.74
C THR A 690 -16.69 -1.54 37.02
N SER A 691 -17.96 -1.92 37.03
CA SER A 691 -18.88 -1.75 38.17
C SER A 691 -18.91 -2.96 39.14
N LYS A 692 -18.37 -4.12 38.74
CA LYS A 692 -18.34 -5.36 39.54
C LYS A 692 -17.06 -5.58 40.35
N CYS A 693 -16.10 -4.67 40.32
CA CYS A 693 -14.95 -4.69 41.22
C CYS A 693 -15.35 -3.97 42.52
N PRO A 694 -15.50 -4.65 43.67
CA PRO A 694 -15.86 -3.96 44.92
C PRO A 694 -14.71 -3.03 45.30
N ARG A 695 -15.00 -1.75 45.51
CA ARG A 695 -14.12 -0.88 46.30
C ARG A 695 -13.96 -1.54 47.67
N SER A 696 -12.76 -2.00 47.99
CA SER A 696 -12.42 -2.42 49.35
C SER A 696 -12.63 -1.23 50.28
N GLU A 697 -13.65 -1.29 51.13
CA GLU A 697 -13.85 -0.31 52.20
C GLU A 697 -12.64 -0.32 53.15
N PRO A 698 -12.21 0.85 53.64
CA PRO A 698 -11.13 0.93 54.61
C PRO A 698 -11.61 0.37 55.96
N ASN A 699 -10.91 -0.65 56.44
CA ASN A 699 -11.17 -1.26 57.73
C ASN A 699 -10.77 -0.28 58.85
N LEU A 700 -11.74 0.47 59.37
CA LEU A 700 -11.65 1.21 60.63
C LEU A 700 -12.13 0.29 61.76
N GLY A 701 -11.20 -0.14 62.62
CA GLY A 701 -11.54 -0.97 63.78
C GLY A 701 -10.35 -1.36 64.64
N SER A 702 -9.93 -0.44 65.51
CA SER A 702 -9.49 -0.65 66.91
C SER A 702 -9.03 -2.06 67.35
N ASN A 703 -7.72 -2.19 67.60
CA ASN A 703 -7.12 -2.43 68.93
C ASN A 703 -5.62 -2.15 68.90
#